data_AF-A0A7E4UPD8-F1
#
_entry.id   AF-A0A7E4UPD8-F1
#
_cell.length_a   1.000
_cell.length_b   1.000
_cell.length_c   1.000
_cell.angle_alpha   90.00
_cell.angle_beta   90.00
_cell.angle_gamma   90.00
#
_symmetry.space_group_name_H-M   'P 1'
#
loop_
_entity.id
_entity.type
_entity.pdbx_description
1 polymer ?
#
loop_
_entity_poly.entity_id
_entity_poly.type
_entity_poly.pdbx_seq_one_letter_code
_entity_poly.pdbx_strand_id
1 'polypeptide(L)'
;MKFLSNAISRYQILKQTERGVFRHHIRRVRSRKSVIALCGHFFRPKMTSKMLFLLAMGLGIAASDDAIGLSKTPDEFILSCYITRGGLANRHFNVEAYEPGLCTHIYYGKLDLDANFTLMMAADDVTEGNKTGFYERINNLKLKQPGLKTVLTVGGMMPIDDVNFTHDNFAAFLSDAPTRKKIGTRMVKWAKKNNFDGLHINWTPDLMECNKNYTAFLEELKSAGGKDFILTAALRNRYDYVLDRKCDEGYNEVFKWGKILDFAHVTTFSYGGPWENRTDFNAPLNFPFALPHEDNVKMDMQSYTRTEFPREKLLLSIPSFAYGWHLLNASEAGVYATGTPSKPKPSTHGDGYAAYFEICPQKPAHQSTQFWSDFYDVPYSVDKWGDWWTHENKRSVELKMQLVKEKGYGGAIMYSLDFDDYDGACSGQTFELTKAMRSGLAYVPPTVEPTTTTPDPTVSDFILPCYITHEGLHRPEAPFLPESYYIPGLCTHVFYGFAVLDANFELLPNKEDLTVGNKTGDYVRINNLKLKQPGLKTVLSIGGIDEAIFTKHNFKTMIDNAELRKRFIASVMDTVNEYNFDGVDMYLTPDKIECNRNYSSFLRELKTAAGDLIVVAALRNRLGYHDFCNDDPYRYNDLEAWGKILDFAHIATFNYYGPWENETNFNSPLKTLFPGHSAGTVDEDMHDYTRKIPRKKLLLSIPAFANGWLLLDNNQTGMFSPGVPSMPKRYTSKAGFAAFYEICPHEYSLTKDFWNDMCEVPYTVDFFGQWFSYENKRSVELKMQYVKGGALTWSPDNIDSFGGAVIYSLDLDDFVGFCSEDKKPFALTRAMRSGLADVTTTVKPSTTPTTTTKAPTTTTTTQKPTTTRKPTTTTKAPTTTTTTSPPKPTPPATTPRPAFKCPEAFGSFSNPYDCRTYYKCWFWGSTLQWCPSYYYWDQRYKSCVWYTYAMCFLKDAPEQHKVEPEWLKLINV
;
A
#
# COMPACT_ATOMS: atom_id res chain seq x y z
N MET A 1 21.93 21.93 42.92
CA MET A 1 21.45 23.32 42.71
C MET A 1 21.93 23.96 41.41
N LYS A 2 23.24 24.01 41.05
CA LYS A 2 23.69 24.63 39.77
C LYS A 2 22.97 24.12 38.49
N PHE A 3 22.47 22.88 38.47
CA PHE A 3 21.73 22.33 37.33
C PHE A 3 20.36 23.01 37.05
N LEU A 4 19.64 23.51 38.07
CA LEU A 4 18.34 24.19 37.85
C LEU A 4 18.50 25.53 37.12
N SER A 5 19.67 26.18 37.23
CA SER A 5 19.94 27.48 36.61
C SER A 5 19.92 27.43 35.08
N ASN A 6 20.32 26.30 34.48
CA ASN A 6 20.44 26.17 33.02
C ASN A 6 19.13 25.75 32.34
N ALA A 7 18.20 25.13 33.07
CA ALA A 7 16.88 24.76 32.55
C ALA A 7 16.00 25.99 32.29
N ILE A 8 15.97 26.94 33.23
CA ILE A 8 15.10 28.12 33.18
C ILE A 8 15.47 29.05 32.00
N SER A 9 16.75 29.17 31.67
CA SER A 9 17.23 29.98 30.54
C SER A 9 16.77 29.46 29.17
N ARG A 10 16.67 28.13 28.99
CA ARG A 10 16.23 27.55 27.70
C ARG A 10 14.71 27.65 27.46
N TYR A 11 13.90 27.69 28.52
CA TYR A 11 12.43 27.75 28.39
C TYR A 11 11.90 29.15 27.99
N GLN A 12 12.73 30.21 28.03
CA GLN A 12 12.31 31.57 27.65
C GLN A 12 12.59 31.95 26.18
N ILE A 13 13.44 31.21 25.45
CA ILE A 13 13.81 31.54 24.07
C ILE A 13 12.79 31.02 23.04
N LEU A 14 12.15 29.87 23.31
CA LEU A 14 11.15 29.27 22.42
C LEU A 14 9.80 30.01 22.36
N LYS A 15 9.66 31.19 23.00
CA LYS A 15 8.39 31.92 23.11
C LYS A 15 8.33 33.27 22.35
N GLN A 16 9.25 33.50 21.41
CA GLN A 16 9.25 34.69 20.54
C GLN A 16 9.09 34.43 19.04
N THR A 17 9.29 33.21 18.53
CA THR A 17 9.17 32.91 17.08
C THR A 17 7.73 32.69 16.59
N GLU A 18 6.78 32.34 17.46
CA GLU A 18 5.34 32.22 17.10
C GLU A 18 4.58 33.56 17.14
N ARG A 19 5.19 34.64 16.65
CA ARG A 19 4.53 35.96 16.48
C ARG A 19 4.82 36.59 15.12
N GLY A 20 4.79 35.76 14.06
CA GLY A 20 5.19 36.14 12.69
C GLY A 20 4.05 36.42 11.70
N VAL A 21 3.05 35.53 11.56
CA VAL A 21 2.02 35.64 10.50
C VAL A 21 0.64 35.20 10.99
N PHE A 22 -0.20 36.14 11.47
CA PHE A 22 -1.67 35.98 11.50
C PHE A 22 -2.43 37.30 11.80
N ARG A 23 -2.27 38.33 10.95
CA ARG A 23 -2.97 39.62 11.10
C ARG A 23 -3.36 40.32 9.78
N HIS A 24 -4.05 39.64 8.87
CA HIS A 24 -4.85 40.35 7.85
C HIS A 24 -6.05 39.57 7.26
N HIS A 25 -7.09 39.32 8.06
CA HIS A 25 -8.49 39.65 7.72
C HIS A 25 -9.42 39.50 8.94
N ILE A 26 -10.69 39.92 8.80
CA ILE A 26 -11.75 40.04 9.82
C ILE A 26 -11.69 41.34 10.65
N ARG A 27 -12.49 42.32 10.21
CA ARG A 27 -12.95 43.51 10.94
C ARG A 27 -14.38 43.82 10.49
N ARG A 28 -15.24 44.25 11.44
CA ARG A 28 -16.73 44.24 11.35
C ARG A 28 -17.27 42.80 11.49
N VAL A 29 -18.36 42.52 12.22
CA VAL A 29 -19.38 43.40 12.83
C VAL A 29 -19.18 43.53 14.37
N ARG A 30 -19.97 44.37 15.06
CA ARG A 30 -19.82 44.77 16.47
C ARG A 30 -21.14 44.65 17.25
N SER A 31 -21.06 44.55 18.58
CA SER A 31 -22.16 44.62 19.59
C SER A 31 -23.02 43.35 19.72
N ARG A 32 -23.57 42.96 20.89
CA ARG A 32 -23.59 43.51 22.28
C ARG A 32 -23.26 42.34 23.27
N LYS A 33 -22.58 42.48 24.42
CA LYS A 33 -23.03 42.96 25.76
C LYS A 33 -24.47 42.52 26.13
N SER A 34 -24.80 41.86 27.25
CA SER A 34 -24.06 41.29 28.42
C SER A 34 -24.91 40.11 28.97
N VAL A 35 -24.51 39.26 29.94
CA VAL A 35 -24.50 39.44 31.43
C VAL A 35 -23.92 38.13 32.07
N ILE A 36 -23.54 38.14 33.35
CA ILE A 36 -22.93 37.04 34.13
C ILE A 36 -23.87 36.59 35.28
N ALA A 37 -23.68 35.36 35.81
CA ALA A 37 -24.25 34.80 37.07
C ALA A 37 -25.70 34.25 37.01
N LEU A 38 -26.15 33.27 37.83
CA LEU A 38 -25.47 32.49 38.89
C LEU A 38 -26.03 31.02 38.99
N CYS A 39 -25.33 30.18 39.77
CA CYS A 39 -25.63 28.84 40.29
C CYS A 39 -27.05 28.22 40.20
N GLY A 40 -27.09 26.96 39.72
CA GLY A 40 -27.17 25.77 40.61
C GLY A 40 -28.54 25.22 41.08
N HIS A 41 -28.68 23.89 41.00
CA HIS A 41 -29.74 23.02 41.58
C HIS A 41 -31.20 23.24 41.14
N PHE A 42 -31.79 22.27 40.41
CA PHE A 42 -32.72 21.27 40.99
C PHE A 42 -33.01 20.12 40.00
N PHE A 43 -33.79 19.12 40.42
CA PHE A 43 -34.00 17.83 39.73
C PHE A 43 -34.91 17.87 38.47
N ARG A 44 -34.65 16.92 37.56
CA ARG A 44 -35.53 16.28 36.52
C ARG A 44 -36.86 16.96 36.15
N PRO A 45 -37.17 17.03 34.84
CA PRO A 45 -38.32 16.23 34.39
C PRO A 45 -38.11 15.41 33.09
N LYS A 46 -39.07 14.50 32.86
CA LYS A 46 -39.15 13.48 31.80
C LYS A 46 -39.03 14.05 30.36
N MET A 47 -38.14 13.47 29.55
CA MET A 47 -38.27 13.52 28.09
C MET A 47 -39.55 12.78 27.65
N THR A 48 -40.24 13.31 26.62
CA THR A 48 -41.40 12.65 26.00
C THR A 48 -41.04 12.14 24.61
N SER A 49 -41.73 11.09 24.14
CA SER A 49 -41.40 10.33 22.92
C SER A 49 -41.22 11.20 21.65
N LYS A 50 -41.92 12.34 21.52
CA LYS A 50 -41.75 13.27 20.39
C LYS A 50 -40.35 13.89 20.28
N MET A 51 -39.62 14.02 21.39
CA MET A 51 -38.25 14.55 21.39
C MET A 51 -37.23 13.51 20.88
N LEU A 52 -37.51 12.21 21.08
CA LEU A 52 -36.69 11.11 20.57
C LEU A 52 -36.75 11.03 19.05
N PHE A 53 -37.93 11.28 18.46
CA PHE A 53 -38.14 11.25 17.01
C PHE A 53 -37.39 12.38 16.26
N LEU A 54 -37.23 13.55 16.89
CA LEU A 54 -36.45 14.66 16.34
C LEU A 54 -34.94 14.46 16.49
N LEU A 55 -34.48 13.79 17.56
CA LEU A 55 -33.07 13.37 17.68
C LEU A 55 -32.71 12.28 16.67
N ALA A 56 -33.62 11.35 16.37
CA ALA A 56 -33.41 10.33 15.34
C ALA A 56 -33.15 10.94 13.94
N MET A 57 -33.86 12.02 13.58
CA MET A 57 -33.61 12.75 12.33
C MET A 57 -32.30 13.56 12.34
N GLY A 58 -31.80 13.97 13.52
CA GLY A 58 -30.51 14.67 13.64
C GLY A 58 -29.30 13.74 13.55
N LEU A 59 -29.42 12.49 14.03
CA LEU A 59 -28.34 11.51 14.02
C LEU A 59 -28.19 10.77 12.67
N GLY A 60 -29.22 10.76 11.82
CA GLY A 60 -29.21 10.05 10.54
C GLY A 60 -28.40 10.70 9.41
N ILE A 61 -27.79 11.88 9.62
CA ILE A 61 -27.15 12.68 8.57
C ILE A 61 -25.61 12.56 8.57
N ALA A 62 -25.01 11.95 9.60
CA ALA A 62 -23.55 11.74 9.68
C ALA A 62 -23.07 10.40 9.07
N ALA A 63 -23.97 9.60 8.50
CA ALA A 63 -23.70 8.25 7.99
C ALA A 63 -24.03 8.08 6.49
N SER A 64 -24.26 9.17 5.77
CA SER A 64 -24.74 9.14 4.38
C SER A 64 -23.65 8.92 3.33
N ASP A 65 -22.48 9.52 3.50
CA ASP A 65 -21.67 9.91 2.34
C ASP A 65 -20.96 8.72 1.67
N ASP A 66 -20.43 7.77 2.44
CA ASP A 66 -19.91 6.50 1.90
C ASP A 66 -21.04 5.48 1.56
N ALA A 67 -22.28 5.71 2.01
CA ALA A 67 -23.43 4.86 1.68
C ALA A 67 -24.11 5.24 0.35
N ILE A 68 -24.12 6.54 -0.01
CA ILE A 68 -24.73 7.07 -1.24
C ILE A 68 -24.13 6.43 -2.50
N GLY A 69 -22.81 6.16 -2.53
CA GLY A 69 -22.14 5.53 -3.67
C GLY A 69 -22.61 4.11 -3.99
N LEU A 70 -23.06 3.37 -2.97
CA LEU A 70 -23.53 1.99 -3.10
C LEU A 70 -25.01 1.88 -3.50
N SER A 71 -25.82 2.93 -3.25
CA SER A 71 -27.25 2.94 -3.61
C SER A 71 -27.55 3.36 -5.05
N LYS A 72 -26.58 3.95 -5.77
CA LYS A 72 -26.77 4.45 -7.14
C LYS A 72 -26.93 3.32 -8.16
N THR A 73 -27.90 3.48 -9.06
CA THR A 73 -28.00 2.75 -10.32
C THR A 73 -26.95 3.24 -11.35
N PRO A 74 -26.62 2.47 -12.40
CA PRO A 74 -25.62 2.87 -13.40
C PRO A 74 -25.92 4.20 -14.11
N ASP A 75 -27.21 4.51 -14.29
CA ASP A 75 -27.66 5.73 -14.96
C ASP A 75 -27.62 6.99 -14.07
N GLU A 76 -27.25 6.85 -12.79
CA GLU A 76 -26.95 7.95 -11.86
C GLU A 76 -25.44 8.30 -11.79
N PHE A 77 -24.61 7.61 -12.58
CA PHE A 77 -23.19 7.92 -12.74
C PHE A 77 -22.91 8.66 -14.06
N ILE A 78 -21.95 9.57 -14.01
CA ILE A 78 -21.50 10.32 -15.18
C ILE A 78 -20.55 9.44 -16.00
N LEU A 79 -21.10 8.60 -16.86
CA LEU A 79 -20.34 7.85 -17.88
C LEU A 79 -20.02 8.76 -19.06
N SER A 80 -18.74 8.94 -19.38
CA SER A 80 -18.26 9.80 -20.45
C SER A 80 -17.43 9.03 -21.47
N CYS A 81 -17.50 9.44 -22.74
CA CYS A 81 -16.77 8.82 -23.85
C CYS A 81 -15.99 9.92 -24.60
N TYR A 82 -14.66 9.86 -24.62
CA TYR A 82 -13.85 10.69 -25.52
C TYR A 82 -13.88 10.11 -26.94
N ILE A 83 -13.87 10.96 -27.96
CA ILE A 83 -13.72 10.59 -29.37
C ILE A 83 -12.63 11.51 -29.95
N THR A 84 -11.53 10.93 -30.43
CA THR A 84 -10.49 11.72 -31.10
C THR A 84 -10.93 12.14 -32.50
N ARG A 85 -10.47 13.32 -32.93
CA ARG A 85 -10.53 13.75 -34.33
C ARG A 85 -9.72 12.82 -35.23
N GLY A 86 -8.65 12.20 -34.72
CA GLY A 86 -7.81 11.24 -35.44
C GLY A 86 -8.63 10.06 -35.97
N GLY A 87 -9.42 9.42 -35.11
CA GLY A 87 -10.27 8.26 -35.47
C GLY A 87 -11.28 8.56 -36.57
N LEU A 88 -11.87 9.77 -36.57
CA LEU A 88 -12.80 10.22 -37.61
C LEU A 88 -12.09 10.63 -38.91
N ALA A 89 -10.94 11.30 -38.81
CA ALA A 89 -10.17 11.76 -39.97
C ALA A 89 -9.53 10.59 -40.74
N ASN A 90 -8.95 9.63 -40.02
CA ASN A 90 -8.34 8.41 -40.56
C ASN A 90 -9.40 7.36 -40.96
N ARG A 91 -10.67 7.60 -40.62
CA ARG A 91 -11.85 6.76 -40.96
C ARG A 91 -11.83 5.33 -40.41
N HIS A 92 -10.96 5.00 -39.45
CA HIS A 92 -11.06 3.71 -38.78
C HIS A 92 -12.31 3.68 -37.88
N PHE A 93 -12.59 4.77 -37.16
CA PHE A 93 -13.82 4.91 -36.38
C PHE A 93 -14.93 5.63 -37.14
N ASN A 94 -16.13 5.05 -37.10
CA ASN A 94 -17.34 5.65 -37.67
C ASN A 94 -18.30 6.07 -36.55
N VAL A 95 -18.46 7.36 -36.30
CA VAL A 95 -19.29 7.88 -35.19
C VAL A 95 -20.75 7.44 -35.26
N GLU A 96 -21.32 7.22 -36.45
CA GLU A 96 -22.67 6.67 -36.62
C GLU A 96 -22.78 5.18 -36.22
N ALA A 97 -21.69 4.50 -35.87
CA ALA A 97 -21.72 3.20 -35.19
C ALA A 97 -22.01 3.30 -33.68
N TYR A 98 -22.01 4.50 -33.08
CA TYR A 98 -22.32 4.70 -31.66
C TYR A 98 -23.67 4.07 -31.26
N GLU A 99 -23.64 3.23 -30.22
CA GLU A 99 -24.80 2.57 -29.63
C GLU A 99 -25.42 3.43 -28.52
N PRO A 100 -26.74 3.70 -28.57
CA PRO A 100 -27.43 4.44 -27.51
C PRO A 100 -27.27 3.77 -26.14
N GLY A 101 -26.90 4.56 -25.13
CA GLY A 101 -26.79 4.13 -23.74
C GLY A 101 -25.39 3.75 -23.28
N LEU A 102 -24.37 3.74 -24.15
CA LEU A 102 -22.97 3.54 -23.74
C LEU A 102 -22.50 4.64 -22.78
N CYS A 103 -22.74 5.91 -23.13
CA CYS A 103 -22.31 7.07 -22.36
C CYS A 103 -23.43 8.09 -22.15
N THR A 104 -23.28 8.93 -21.12
CA THR A 104 -24.12 10.10 -20.82
C THR A 104 -23.58 11.38 -21.46
N HIS A 105 -22.26 11.45 -21.65
CA HIS A 105 -21.54 12.58 -22.25
C HIS A 105 -20.57 12.08 -23.32
N ILE A 106 -20.57 12.73 -24.49
CA ILE A 106 -19.57 12.55 -25.56
C ILE A 106 -18.64 13.77 -25.56
N TYR A 107 -17.35 13.51 -25.42
CA TYR A 107 -16.28 14.50 -25.53
C TYR A 107 -15.68 14.39 -26.92
N TYR A 108 -15.67 15.48 -27.69
CA TYR A 108 -15.05 15.49 -29.01
C TYR A 108 -13.86 16.45 -29.03
N GLY A 109 -12.67 15.93 -29.34
CA GLY A 109 -11.42 16.69 -29.36
C GLY A 109 -10.67 16.59 -30.68
N LYS A 110 -9.98 17.64 -31.14
CA LYS A 110 -9.68 18.90 -30.44
C LYS A 110 -9.96 20.17 -31.24
N LEU A 111 -10.33 21.22 -30.51
CA LEU A 111 -10.27 22.62 -30.93
C LEU A 111 -8.90 23.20 -30.52
N ASP A 112 -8.20 23.79 -31.49
CA ASP A 112 -6.84 24.33 -31.30
C ASP A 112 -6.80 25.86 -31.30
N LEU A 113 -5.62 26.41 -30.97
CA LEU A 113 -5.30 27.84 -31.04
C LEU A 113 -4.07 28.06 -31.94
N ASP A 114 -4.16 29.04 -32.84
CA ASP A 114 -2.99 29.55 -33.55
C ASP A 114 -2.14 30.48 -32.65
N ALA A 115 -0.97 30.89 -33.13
CA ALA A 115 -0.08 31.82 -32.43
C ALA A 115 -0.67 33.24 -32.21
N ASN A 116 -1.86 33.54 -32.74
CA ASN A 116 -2.62 34.78 -32.51
C ASN A 116 -3.83 34.55 -31.57
N PHE A 117 -3.94 33.36 -30.99
CA PHE A 117 -5.07 32.87 -30.18
C PHE A 117 -6.43 32.92 -30.92
N THR A 118 -6.39 32.59 -32.20
CA THR A 118 -7.53 32.32 -33.07
C THR A 118 -7.90 30.84 -32.98
N LEU A 119 -9.20 30.55 -32.86
CA LEU A 119 -9.69 29.16 -32.83
C LEU A 119 -9.47 28.49 -34.19
N MET A 120 -8.69 27.41 -34.20
CA MET A 120 -8.42 26.61 -35.39
C MET A 120 -9.45 25.48 -35.52
N MET A 121 -9.88 25.21 -36.75
CA MET A 121 -10.67 24.03 -37.15
C MET A 121 -9.96 23.38 -38.33
N ALA A 122 -10.13 22.07 -38.53
CA ALA A 122 -9.91 21.49 -39.85
C ALA A 122 -11.20 21.61 -40.69
N ALA A 123 -11.05 21.52 -42.02
CA ALA A 123 -12.19 21.56 -42.93
C ALA A 123 -13.20 20.43 -42.69
N ASP A 124 -12.74 19.25 -42.27
CA ASP A 124 -13.60 18.08 -41.99
C ASP A 124 -14.49 18.24 -40.75
N ASP A 125 -14.17 19.16 -39.83
CA ASP A 125 -14.96 19.40 -38.63
C ASP A 125 -16.25 20.20 -38.94
N VAL A 126 -16.26 20.96 -40.03
CA VAL A 126 -17.33 21.90 -40.41
C VAL A 126 -18.17 21.32 -41.55
N THR A 127 -19.49 21.50 -41.48
CA THR A 127 -20.39 21.14 -42.59
C THR A 127 -20.24 22.14 -43.74
N GLU A 128 -19.88 21.66 -44.93
CA GLU A 128 -19.73 22.46 -46.14
C GLU A 128 -20.38 21.76 -47.35
N GLY A 129 -21.24 22.48 -48.07
CA GLY A 129 -22.01 21.95 -49.19
C GLY A 129 -22.83 20.71 -48.78
N ASN A 130 -22.58 19.58 -49.45
CA ASN A 130 -23.26 18.31 -49.19
C ASN A 130 -22.50 17.40 -48.19
N LYS A 131 -21.44 17.88 -47.54
CA LYS A 131 -20.61 17.10 -46.62
C LYS A 131 -20.83 17.54 -45.18
N THR A 132 -21.51 16.71 -44.39
CA THR A 132 -21.70 16.89 -42.95
C THR A 132 -20.35 16.78 -42.21
N GLY A 133 -19.99 17.83 -41.46
CA GLY A 133 -18.74 17.90 -40.71
C GLY A 133 -18.79 17.13 -39.38
N PHE A 134 -17.62 16.83 -38.81
CA PHE A 134 -17.52 16.05 -37.58
C PHE A 134 -18.26 16.68 -36.39
N TYR A 135 -18.28 18.02 -36.26
CA TYR A 135 -19.08 18.67 -35.21
C TYR A 135 -20.57 18.36 -35.32
N GLU A 136 -21.13 18.34 -36.54
CA GLU A 136 -22.54 18.03 -36.74
C GLU A 136 -22.82 16.54 -36.53
N ARG A 137 -21.96 15.64 -37.04
CA ARG A 137 -22.07 14.18 -36.83
C ARG A 137 -22.07 13.81 -35.34
N ILE A 138 -21.17 14.41 -34.55
CA ILE A 138 -21.13 14.24 -33.08
C ILE A 138 -22.42 14.74 -32.42
N ASN A 139 -22.91 15.93 -32.80
CA ASN A 139 -24.13 16.48 -32.22
C ASN A 139 -25.40 15.72 -32.63
N ASN A 140 -25.41 15.09 -33.81
CA ASN A 140 -26.50 14.24 -34.27
C ASN A 140 -26.64 12.93 -33.46
N LEU A 141 -25.66 12.55 -32.62
CA LEU A 141 -25.84 11.46 -31.64
C LEU A 141 -26.96 11.75 -30.63
N LYS A 142 -27.26 13.03 -30.36
CA LYS A 142 -28.41 13.45 -29.52
C LYS A 142 -29.76 13.02 -30.11
N LEU A 143 -29.83 12.80 -31.43
CA LEU A 143 -31.02 12.29 -32.11
C LEU A 143 -31.20 10.79 -31.90
N LYS A 144 -30.10 10.04 -31.70
CA LYS A 144 -30.14 8.61 -31.35
C LYS A 144 -30.44 8.38 -29.87
N GLN A 145 -29.93 9.24 -28.99
CA GLN A 145 -30.06 9.12 -27.55
C GLN A 145 -30.53 10.45 -26.95
N PRO A 146 -31.85 10.67 -26.84
CA PRO A 146 -32.40 11.85 -26.17
C PRO A 146 -31.85 11.99 -24.74
N GLY A 147 -31.31 13.15 -24.41
CA GLY A 147 -30.65 13.43 -23.12
C GLY A 147 -29.12 13.33 -23.14
N LEU A 148 -28.52 12.68 -24.15
CA LEU A 148 -27.07 12.66 -24.37
C LEU A 148 -26.49 14.07 -24.47
N LYS A 149 -25.33 14.28 -23.84
CA LYS A 149 -24.61 15.56 -23.86
C LYS A 149 -23.38 15.49 -24.77
N THR A 150 -23.06 16.60 -25.43
CA THR A 150 -21.83 16.76 -26.21
C THR A 150 -20.99 17.91 -25.65
N VAL A 151 -19.70 17.65 -25.47
CA VAL A 151 -18.74 18.57 -24.88
C VAL A 151 -17.60 18.77 -25.86
N LEU A 152 -17.28 20.02 -26.21
CA LEU A 152 -16.20 20.35 -27.13
C LEU A 152 -14.88 20.47 -26.35
N THR A 153 -13.90 19.62 -26.66
CA THR A 153 -12.57 19.65 -26.06
C THR A 153 -11.68 20.70 -26.72
N VAL A 154 -11.02 21.50 -25.89
CA VAL A 154 -9.95 22.44 -26.28
C VAL A 154 -8.64 21.93 -25.71
N GLY A 155 -7.59 21.88 -26.54
CA GLY A 155 -6.36 21.15 -26.20
C GLY A 155 -6.53 19.64 -26.37
N GLY A 156 -5.66 18.85 -25.75
CA GLY A 156 -5.56 17.40 -25.94
C GLY A 156 -4.40 16.83 -25.12
N MET A 157 -4.05 15.56 -25.34
CA MET A 157 -2.93 14.93 -24.64
C MET A 157 -2.07 14.04 -25.56
N MET A 158 -0.75 14.16 -25.49
CA MET A 158 0.18 13.23 -26.16
C MET A 158 0.06 11.80 -25.59
N PRO A 159 0.26 10.75 -26.40
CA PRO A 159 0.46 10.75 -27.86
C PRO A 159 -0.87 10.75 -28.66
N ILE A 160 -2.00 10.89 -27.98
CA ILE A 160 -3.36 10.65 -28.51
C ILE A 160 -3.82 11.82 -29.40
N ASP A 161 -3.47 13.04 -29.02
CA ASP A 161 -3.69 14.27 -29.76
C ASP A 161 -2.33 14.95 -30.06
N ASP A 162 -2.07 15.38 -31.31
CA ASP A 162 -0.86 16.15 -31.68
C ASP A 162 -0.90 17.58 -31.14
N VAL A 163 -0.44 17.79 -29.90
CA VAL A 163 -0.61 19.04 -29.13
C VAL A 163 0.53 20.05 -29.24
N ASN A 164 1.45 19.88 -30.18
CA ASN A 164 2.64 20.75 -30.34
C ASN A 164 2.30 22.25 -30.50
N PHE A 165 1.11 22.61 -31.00
CA PHE A 165 0.67 24.00 -31.14
C PHE A 165 -0.14 24.55 -29.97
N THR A 166 -0.77 23.71 -29.14
CA THR A 166 -1.74 24.18 -28.13
C THR A 166 -1.08 24.50 -26.79
N HIS A 167 0.00 23.80 -26.43
CA HIS A 167 0.57 23.83 -25.08
C HIS A 167 1.14 25.20 -24.67
N ASP A 168 2.05 25.75 -25.47
CA ASP A 168 2.69 27.05 -25.22
C ASP A 168 1.72 28.22 -25.36
N ASN A 169 0.80 28.14 -26.33
CA ASN A 169 -0.21 29.15 -26.58
C ASN A 169 -1.17 29.31 -25.38
N PHE A 170 -1.53 28.22 -24.70
CA PHE A 170 -2.30 28.28 -23.45
C PHE A 170 -1.55 29.05 -22.36
N ALA A 171 -0.30 28.69 -22.07
CA ALA A 171 0.51 29.39 -21.07
C ALA A 171 0.62 30.90 -21.37
N ALA A 172 0.86 31.24 -22.64
CA ALA A 172 0.95 32.62 -23.09
C ALA A 172 -0.36 33.40 -22.87
N PHE A 173 -1.51 32.90 -23.37
CA PHE A 173 -2.76 33.67 -23.28
C PHE A 173 -3.30 33.79 -21.86
N LEU A 174 -3.10 32.78 -21.00
CA LEU A 174 -3.57 32.78 -19.62
C LEU A 174 -2.95 33.93 -18.79
N SER A 175 -1.73 34.34 -19.15
CA SER A 175 -0.97 35.37 -18.43
C SER A 175 -1.57 36.79 -18.53
N ASP A 176 -2.34 37.11 -19.58
CA ASP A 176 -2.99 38.41 -19.78
C ASP A 176 -4.51 38.31 -19.59
N ALA A 177 -5.04 38.90 -18.52
CA ALA A 177 -6.45 38.77 -18.16
C ALA A 177 -7.45 39.29 -19.23
N PRO A 178 -7.23 40.45 -19.88
CA PRO A 178 -8.06 40.89 -21.01
C PRO A 178 -8.10 39.89 -22.17
N THR A 179 -6.94 39.33 -22.55
CA THR A 179 -6.80 38.37 -23.66
C THR A 179 -7.42 37.02 -23.30
N ARG A 180 -7.13 36.49 -22.11
CA ARG A 180 -7.74 35.28 -21.54
C ARG A 180 -9.27 35.36 -21.54
N LYS A 181 -9.85 36.43 -20.99
CA LYS A 181 -11.31 36.61 -20.96
C LYS A 181 -11.92 36.71 -22.35
N LYS A 182 -11.26 37.41 -23.27
CA LYS A 182 -11.64 37.53 -24.69
C LYS A 182 -11.61 36.17 -25.41
N ILE A 183 -10.63 35.31 -25.10
CA ILE A 183 -10.49 33.96 -25.68
C ILE A 183 -11.52 32.99 -25.08
N GLY A 184 -11.68 32.94 -23.76
CA GLY A 184 -12.70 32.10 -23.11
C GLY A 184 -14.12 32.42 -23.59
N THR A 185 -14.43 33.72 -23.71
CA THR A 185 -15.71 34.17 -24.30
C THR A 185 -15.89 33.71 -25.75
N ARG A 186 -14.81 33.67 -26.56
CA ARG A 186 -14.84 33.13 -27.93
C ARG A 186 -15.08 31.62 -27.92
N MET A 187 -14.37 30.85 -27.10
CA MET A 187 -14.50 29.38 -27.00
C MET A 187 -15.93 28.98 -26.63
N VAL A 188 -16.51 29.60 -25.60
CA VAL A 188 -17.90 29.30 -25.19
C VAL A 188 -18.90 29.71 -26.27
N LYS A 189 -18.71 30.86 -26.93
CA LYS A 189 -19.54 31.26 -28.08
C LYS A 189 -19.42 30.27 -29.24
N TRP A 190 -18.26 29.64 -29.43
CA TRP A 190 -17.98 28.65 -30.47
C TRP A 190 -18.68 27.31 -30.21
N ALA A 191 -18.54 26.77 -29.00
CA ALA A 191 -19.23 25.56 -28.57
C ALA A 191 -20.76 25.71 -28.76
N LYS A 192 -21.33 26.81 -28.26
CA LYS A 192 -22.75 27.15 -28.41
C LYS A 192 -23.18 27.34 -29.87
N LYS A 193 -22.36 27.99 -30.72
CA LYS A 193 -22.64 28.14 -32.15
C LYS A 193 -22.70 26.78 -32.86
N ASN A 194 -21.84 25.84 -32.47
CA ASN A 194 -21.76 24.50 -33.03
C ASN A 194 -22.57 23.46 -32.22
N ASN A 195 -23.62 23.88 -31.51
CA ASN A 195 -24.61 23.05 -30.81
C ASN A 195 -24.09 22.13 -29.68
N PHE A 196 -22.89 22.36 -29.16
CA PHE A 196 -22.36 21.65 -27.99
C PHE A 196 -22.99 22.16 -26.68
N ASP A 197 -23.27 21.25 -25.74
CA ASP A 197 -23.82 21.58 -24.42
C ASP A 197 -22.75 22.14 -23.46
N GLY A 198 -21.47 21.94 -23.78
CA GLY A 198 -20.37 22.31 -22.90
C GLY A 198 -19.02 22.46 -23.57
N LEU A 199 -18.04 22.84 -22.75
CA LEU A 199 -16.62 22.95 -23.08
C LEU A 199 -15.79 22.10 -22.10
N HIS A 200 -14.75 21.45 -22.62
CA HIS A 200 -13.76 20.74 -21.83
C HIS A 200 -12.38 21.33 -22.08
N ILE A 201 -11.60 21.53 -21.02
CA ILE A 201 -10.22 22.02 -21.11
C ILE A 201 -9.26 20.86 -20.83
N ASN A 202 -8.61 20.37 -21.88
CA ASN A 202 -7.60 19.32 -21.81
C ASN A 202 -6.21 19.95 -22.02
N TRP A 203 -5.63 20.46 -20.93
CA TRP A 203 -4.31 21.09 -20.91
C TRP A 203 -3.67 20.81 -19.56
N THR A 204 -2.76 19.83 -19.48
CA THR A 204 -2.18 19.32 -18.22
C THR A 204 -0.66 19.53 -18.14
N PRO A 205 -0.15 20.78 -18.23
CA PRO A 205 1.28 21.08 -18.11
C PRO A 205 1.84 20.71 -16.74
N ASP A 206 3.17 20.73 -16.62
CA ASP A 206 3.82 20.77 -15.30
C ASP A 206 3.34 22.02 -14.54
N LEU A 207 2.88 21.83 -13.30
CA LEU A 207 2.41 22.89 -12.39
C LEU A 207 1.13 23.64 -12.85
N MET A 208 0.23 23.00 -13.62
CA MET A 208 -1.10 23.55 -13.89
C MET A 208 -1.82 23.96 -12.60
N GLU A 209 -1.73 23.08 -11.59
CA GLU A 209 -2.40 23.17 -10.31
C GLU A 209 -1.86 24.31 -9.43
N CYS A 210 -0.66 24.83 -9.74
CA CYS A 210 -0.11 26.05 -9.12
C CYS A 210 -0.56 27.35 -9.82
N ASN A 211 -1.25 27.27 -10.96
CA ASN A 211 -1.50 28.42 -11.83
C ASN A 211 -2.83 29.13 -11.53
N LYS A 212 -2.77 30.16 -10.69
CA LYS A 212 -3.90 31.06 -10.38
C LYS A 212 -4.60 31.67 -11.60
N ASN A 213 -3.92 31.88 -12.73
CA ASN A 213 -4.54 32.38 -13.95
C ASN A 213 -5.43 31.31 -14.62
N TYR A 214 -5.19 30.03 -14.39
CA TYR A 214 -6.06 28.94 -14.83
C TYR A 214 -7.35 28.90 -14.00
N THR A 215 -7.27 29.08 -12.68
CA THR A 215 -8.48 29.29 -11.83
C THR A 215 -9.35 30.42 -12.37
N ALA A 216 -8.74 31.59 -12.64
CA ALA A 216 -9.45 32.73 -13.21
C ALA A 216 -10.00 32.46 -14.64
N PHE A 217 -9.34 31.61 -15.43
CA PHE A 217 -9.86 31.16 -16.73
C PHE A 217 -11.13 30.33 -16.57
N LEU A 218 -11.16 29.38 -15.62
CA LEU A 218 -12.35 28.56 -15.35
C LEU A 218 -13.52 29.42 -14.87
N GLU A 219 -13.27 30.42 -14.02
CA GLU A 219 -14.29 31.41 -13.60
C GLU A 219 -14.83 32.22 -14.79
N GLU A 220 -13.94 32.72 -15.66
CA GLU A 220 -14.30 33.46 -16.88
C GLU A 220 -15.09 32.59 -17.89
N LEU A 221 -14.72 31.31 -18.04
CA LEU A 221 -15.43 30.33 -18.85
C LEU A 221 -16.82 30.02 -18.29
N LYS A 222 -16.95 29.75 -16.99
CA LYS A 222 -18.27 29.47 -16.37
C LYS A 222 -19.17 30.70 -16.41
N SER A 223 -18.60 31.90 -16.27
CA SER A 223 -19.31 33.18 -16.44
C SER A 223 -19.85 33.38 -17.86
N ALA A 224 -19.06 33.09 -18.91
CA ALA A 224 -19.53 33.12 -20.30
C ALA A 224 -20.48 31.95 -20.66
N GLY A 225 -20.33 30.81 -19.96
CA GLY A 225 -21.19 29.64 -20.04
C GLY A 225 -22.60 29.94 -19.56
N GLY A 226 -22.73 30.57 -18.40
CA GLY A 226 -24.01 30.62 -17.69
C GLY A 226 -24.34 29.27 -17.04
N LYS A 227 -25.53 29.17 -16.45
CA LYS A 227 -25.90 28.06 -15.57
C LYS A 227 -25.94 26.71 -16.30
N ASP A 228 -26.58 26.67 -17.46
CA ASP A 228 -26.95 25.41 -18.14
C ASP A 228 -25.88 24.92 -19.14
N PHE A 229 -24.70 25.55 -19.14
CA PHE A 229 -23.55 25.19 -19.97
C PHE A 229 -22.53 24.42 -19.14
N ILE A 230 -22.16 23.23 -19.63
CA ILE A 230 -21.26 22.30 -18.93
C ILE A 230 -19.81 22.78 -19.11
N LEU A 231 -19.06 22.83 -18.01
CA LEU A 231 -17.64 23.14 -17.98
C LEU A 231 -16.90 22.07 -17.17
N THR A 232 -15.93 21.43 -17.82
CA THR A 232 -15.10 20.37 -17.22
C THR A 232 -13.63 20.55 -17.59
N ALA A 233 -12.73 19.90 -16.85
CA ALA A 233 -11.29 19.92 -17.12
C ALA A 233 -10.68 18.53 -16.93
N ALA A 234 -9.53 18.31 -17.55
CA ALA A 234 -8.65 17.19 -17.24
C ALA A 234 -7.78 17.56 -16.02
N LEU A 235 -7.61 16.63 -15.09
CA LEU A 235 -6.76 16.73 -13.91
C LEU A 235 -5.60 15.73 -14.07
N ARG A 236 -4.37 16.14 -13.76
CA ARG A 236 -3.17 15.37 -14.06
C ARG A 236 -3.00 14.15 -13.14
N ASN A 237 -2.30 13.11 -13.61
CA ASN A 237 -1.77 12.06 -12.75
C ASN A 237 -0.55 12.51 -11.93
N ARG A 238 -0.19 11.72 -10.91
CA ARG A 238 0.92 11.95 -9.98
C ARG A 238 0.78 13.25 -9.19
N TYR A 239 -0.43 13.57 -8.73
CA TYR A 239 -0.72 14.89 -8.16
C TYR A 239 0.12 15.22 -6.91
N ASP A 240 0.31 14.26 -5.99
CA ASP A 240 1.15 14.45 -4.80
C ASP A 240 2.63 14.71 -5.15
N TYR A 241 3.16 14.07 -6.20
CA TYR A 241 4.53 14.29 -6.71
C TYR A 241 4.75 15.72 -7.21
N VAL A 242 3.71 16.36 -7.75
CA VAL A 242 3.74 17.76 -8.21
C VAL A 242 3.73 18.74 -7.04
N LEU A 243 2.95 18.44 -5.99
CA LEU A 243 2.80 19.28 -4.80
C LEU A 243 4.05 19.31 -3.92
N ASP A 244 4.47 18.15 -3.40
CA ASP A 244 5.45 17.99 -2.30
C ASP A 244 6.86 18.52 -2.64
N ARG A 245 7.09 18.86 -3.90
CA ARG A 245 8.39 19.30 -4.41
C ARG A 245 8.41 20.73 -4.96
N LYS A 246 7.25 21.38 -5.20
CA LYS A 246 7.21 22.60 -6.05
C LYS A 246 6.21 23.72 -5.68
N CYS A 247 5.05 23.50 -5.05
CA CYS A 247 4.21 24.64 -4.61
C CYS A 247 3.22 24.36 -3.45
N ASP A 248 3.26 25.20 -2.41
CA ASP A 248 2.32 25.16 -1.27
C ASP A 248 0.88 25.54 -1.67
N GLU A 249 0.73 26.30 -2.77
CA GLU A 249 -0.56 26.89 -3.16
C GLU A 249 -1.46 25.93 -3.95
N GLY A 250 -0.94 24.80 -4.46
CA GLY A 250 -1.64 23.92 -5.39
C GLY A 250 -2.95 23.33 -4.84
N TYR A 251 -2.94 22.93 -3.57
CA TYR A 251 -4.16 22.49 -2.85
C TYR A 251 -5.27 23.55 -2.89
N ASN A 252 -4.91 24.83 -2.75
CA ASN A 252 -5.87 25.93 -2.65
C ASN A 252 -6.52 26.29 -4.00
N GLU A 253 -5.84 26.05 -5.12
CA GLU A 253 -6.43 26.29 -6.45
C GLU A 253 -7.36 25.14 -6.85
N VAL A 254 -6.93 23.88 -6.70
CA VAL A 254 -7.74 22.69 -7.02
C VAL A 254 -9.05 22.66 -6.20
N PHE A 255 -9.02 23.07 -4.93
CA PHE A 255 -10.21 23.27 -4.10
C PHE A 255 -11.23 24.27 -4.68
N LYS A 256 -10.77 25.31 -5.39
CA LYS A 256 -11.67 26.24 -6.09
C LYS A 256 -12.24 25.62 -7.34
N TRP A 257 -11.44 24.83 -8.07
CA TRP A 257 -11.89 24.20 -9.32
C TRP A 257 -13.09 23.29 -9.09
N GLY A 258 -13.12 22.51 -7.99
CA GLY A 258 -14.28 21.71 -7.60
C GLY A 258 -15.58 22.49 -7.37
N LYS A 259 -15.49 23.81 -7.18
CA LYS A 259 -16.64 24.74 -7.02
C LYS A 259 -17.03 25.44 -8.33
N ILE A 260 -16.12 25.51 -9.30
CA ILE A 260 -16.30 26.18 -10.60
C ILE A 260 -16.76 25.19 -11.67
N LEU A 261 -16.13 24.03 -11.72
CA LEU A 261 -16.41 22.96 -12.67
C LEU A 261 -17.71 22.22 -12.29
N ASP A 262 -18.43 21.72 -13.28
CA ASP A 262 -19.56 20.83 -13.05
C ASP A 262 -19.05 19.45 -12.59
N PHE A 263 -18.02 18.94 -13.29
CA PHE A 263 -17.21 17.77 -12.92
C PHE A 263 -15.85 17.82 -13.63
N ALA A 264 -14.92 16.93 -13.27
CA ALA A 264 -13.59 16.82 -13.87
C ALA A 264 -13.16 15.34 -13.91
N HIS A 265 -12.25 14.98 -14.82
CA HIS A 265 -11.68 13.63 -14.84
C HIS A 265 -10.19 13.66 -14.52
N VAL A 266 -9.72 12.68 -13.75
CA VAL A 266 -8.29 12.51 -13.44
C VAL A 266 -7.69 11.58 -14.49
N THR A 267 -6.57 11.95 -15.11
CA THR A 267 -5.91 11.21 -16.21
C THR A 267 -5.17 9.97 -15.70
N THR A 268 -5.89 9.04 -15.09
CA THR A 268 -5.39 7.86 -14.34
C THR A 268 -4.82 6.76 -15.25
N PHE A 269 -3.83 7.12 -16.05
CA PHE A 269 -3.09 6.30 -17.00
C PHE A 269 -1.69 6.93 -17.24
N SER A 270 -0.90 6.43 -18.19
CA SER A 270 0.46 6.91 -18.48
C SER A 270 1.39 6.93 -17.27
N TYR A 271 1.30 5.90 -16.41
CA TYR A 271 2.22 5.68 -15.31
C TYR A 271 3.52 5.02 -15.79
N GLY A 272 3.42 3.85 -16.43
CA GLY A 272 4.46 3.24 -17.25
C GLY A 272 4.24 3.50 -18.75
N GLY A 273 5.31 3.55 -19.54
CA GLY A 273 5.23 3.72 -20.99
C GLY A 273 6.59 3.80 -21.71
N PRO A 274 6.60 3.81 -23.05
CA PRO A 274 7.79 3.54 -23.89
C PRO A 274 8.92 4.57 -23.82
N TRP A 275 8.75 5.64 -23.02
CA TRP A 275 9.84 6.53 -22.63
C TRP A 275 10.86 5.86 -21.69
N GLU A 276 10.52 4.71 -21.08
CA GLU A 276 11.42 3.90 -20.26
C GLU A 276 12.01 2.71 -21.03
N ASN A 277 13.21 2.28 -20.67
CA ASN A 277 13.90 1.12 -21.27
C ASN A 277 13.48 -0.23 -20.68
N ARG A 278 12.36 -0.26 -19.93
CA ARG A 278 11.80 -1.44 -19.28
C ARG A 278 10.27 -1.40 -19.31
N THR A 279 9.63 -2.56 -19.27
CA THR A 279 8.17 -2.70 -19.20
C THR A 279 7.61 -2.17 -17.86
N ASP A 280 6.52 -1.42 -17.90
CA ASP A 280 5.70 -1.07 -16.73
C ASP A 280 4.26 -0.74 -17.19
N PHE A 281 3.30 -0.58 -16.28
CA PHE A 281 1.87 -0.56 -16.58
C PHE A 281 1.30 0.82 -16.93
N ASN A 282 0.42 0.87 -17.94
CA ASN A 282 -0.25 2.10 -18.37
C ASN A 282 -1.17 2.66 -17.28
N ALA A 283 -2.08 1.84 -16.73
CA ALA A 283 -3.07 2.23 -15.72
C ALA A 283 -3.27 1.17 -14.61
N PRO A 284 -2.25 0.90 -13.78
CA PRO A 284 -2.41 0.03 -12.63
C PRO A 284 -3.41 0.61 -11.62
N LEU A 285 -4.35 -0.23 -11.17
CA LEU A 285 -5.36 0.12 -10.17
C LEU A 285 -4.78 0.10 -8.75
N ASN A 286 -4.03 -0.94 -8.42
CA ASN A 286 -3.25 -1.08 -7.18
C ASN A 286 -1.75 -1.02 -7.52
N PHE A 287 -0.86 -1.23 -6.54
CA PHE A 287 0.58 -1.30 -6.77
C PHE A 287 1.23 -2.28 -5.79
N PRO A 288 2.25 -3.07 -6.20
CA PRO A 288 3.06 -3.91 -5.32
C PRO A 288 3.80 -3.02 -4.33
N PHE A 289 3.22 -2.93 -3.15
CA PHE A 289 3.45 -1.95 -2.10
C PHE A 289 4.94 -1.94 -1.61
N ALA A 290 5.78 -2.88 -2.08
CA ALA A 290 7.22 -3.01 -1.84
C ALA A 290 8.15 -2.35 -2.90
N LEU A 291 7.66 -1.83 -4.04
CA LEU A 291 8.50 -1.38 -5.18
C LEU A 291 8.60 0.17 -5.36
N PRO A 292 9.58 0.70 -6.13
CA PRO A 292 9.98 2.12 -6.03
C PRO A 292 9.10 3.18 -6.73
N HIS A 293 7.90 2.85 -7.19
CA HIS A 293 7.05 3.76 -7.98
C HIS A 293 5.73 4.04 -7.24
N GLU A 294 5.49 5.30 -6.89
CA GLU A 294 4.46 5.70 -5.91
C GLU A 294 3.12 6.11 -6.58
N ASP A 295 2.91 5.77 -7.85
CA ASP A 295 1.82 6.28 -8.67
C ASP A 295 0.88 5.17 -9.16
N ASN A 296 -0.41 5.26 -8.86
CA ASN A 296 -1.47 4.40 -9.40
C ASN A 296 -2.85 5.09 -9.36
N VAL A 297 -3.84 4.51 -10.05
CA VAL A 297 -5.21 5.06 -10.18
C VAL A 297 -5.85 5.34 -8.82
N LYS A 298 -5.69 4.42 -7.86
CA LYS A 298 -6.30 4.48 -6.53
C LYS A 298 -5.67 5.57 -5.65
N MET A 299 -4.37 5.85 -5.81
CA MET A 299 -3.70 6.95 -5.12
C MET A 299 -4.09 8.31 -5.72
N ASP A 300 -4.00 8.51 -7.03
CA ASP A 300 -4.35 9.82 -7.64
C ASP A 300 -5.80 10.26 -7.34
N MET A 301 -6.77 9.33 -7.42
CA MET A 301 -8.16 9.62 -7.07
C MET A 301 -8.34 10.00 -5.58
N GLN A 302 -7.48 9.48 -4.69
CA GLN A 302 -7.43 9.89 -3.29
C GLN A 302 -6.74 11.25 -3.12
N SER A 303 -5.65 11.53 -3.83
CA SER A 303 -4.89 12.78 -3.73
C SER A 303 -5.77 14.00 -4.10
N TYR A 304 -6.59 13.90 -5.14
CA TYR A 304 -7.62 14.92 -5.44
C TYR A 304 -8.74 14.99 -4.39
N THR A 305 -9.10 13.87 -3.76
CA THR A 305 -10.06 13.85 -2.64
C THR A 305 -9.51 14.61 -1.41
N ARG A 306 -8.19 14.57 -1.17
CA ARG A 306 -7.52 15.29 -0.07
C ARG A 306 -7.56 16.82 -0.21
N THR A 307 -7.83 17.37 -1.41
CA THR A 307 -7.95 18.82 -1.64
C THR A 307 -9.36 19.37 -1.35
N GLU A 308 -10.24 18.58 -0.73
CA GLU A 308 -11.69 18.85 -0.67
C GLU A 308 -12.34 19.05 -2.06
N PHE A 309 -11.78 18.45 -3.13
CA PHE A 309 -12.50 18.37 -4.41
C PHE A 309 -13.67 17.37 -4.23
N PRO A 310 -14.93 17.73 -4.55
CA PRO A 310 -16.07 16.87 -4.26
C PRO A 310 -15.99 15.53 -5.01
N ARG A 311 -16.08 14.40 -4.29
CA ARG A 311 -15.89 13.06 -4.88
C ARG A 311 -16.88 12.79 -6.00
N GLU A 312 -18.13 13.21 -5.82
CA GLU A 312 -19.23 13.09 -6.78
C GLU A 312 -19.02 13.90 -8.07
N LYS A 313 -17.97 14.73 -8.13
CA LYS A 313 -17.51 15.47 -9.31
C LYS A 313 -16.21 14.94 -9.93
N LEU A 314 -15.56 13.94 -9.33
CA LEU A 314 -14.36 13.31 -9.89
C LEU A 314 -14.75 12.09 -10.73
N LEU A 315 -14.24 12.03 -11.97
CA LEU A 315 -14.35 10.87 -12.85
C LEU A 315 -12.98 10.17 -12.98
N LEU A 316 -12.99 8.84 -12.93
CA LEU A 316 -11.82 8.00 -13.19
C LEU A 316 -11.62 7.81 -14.70
N SER A 317 -10.40 7.93 -15.23
CA SER A 317 -10.14 7.71 -16.67
C SER A 317 -9.69 6.28 -16.97
N ILE A 318 -10.35 5.64 -17.93
CA ILE A 318 -10.02 4.31 -18.46
C ILE A 318 -9.30 4.48 -19.80
N PRO A 319 -8.05 4.00 -19.96
CA PRO A 319 -7.39 4.01 -21.27
C PRO A 319 -7.85 2.82 -22.12
N SER A 320 -8.37 3.08 -23.32
CA SER A 320 -8.51 2.06 -24.39
C SER A 320 -7.30 2.04 -25.33
N PHE A 321 -6.19 2.62 -24.90
CA PHE A 321 -4.90 2.56 -25.59
C PHE A 321 -3.90 1.76 -24.77
N ALA A 322 -2.90 1.23 -25.46
CA ALA A 322 -1.85 0.39 -24.90
C ALA A 322 -0.47 1.01 -25.11
N TYR A 323 0.40 0.78 -24.15
CA TYR A 323 1.84 1.03 -24.29
C TYR A 323 2.58 -0.31 -24.41
N GLY A 324 3.66 -0.33 -25.19
CA GLY A 324 4.36 -1.58 -25.46
C GLY A 324 5.84 -1.48 -25.80
N TRP A 325 6.55 -2.56 -25.49
CA TRP A 325 7.99 -2.73 -25.68
C TRP A 325 8.31 -4.03 -26.41
N HIS A 326 9.17 -3.95 -27.41
CA HIS A 326 9.87 -5.10 -27.94
C HIS A 326 10.92 -5.57 -26.92
N LEU A 327 10.73 -6.78 -26.37
CA LEU A 327 11.59 -7.34 -25.34
C LEU A 327 12.99 -7.69 -25.88
N LEU A 328 14.06 -7.35 -25.16
CA LEU A 328 15.42 -7.77 -25.54
C LEU A 328 15.67 -9.26 -25.30
N ASN A 329 14.92 -9.87 -24.36
CA ASN A 329 14.85 -11.31 -24.16
C ASN A 329 13.38 -11.72 -23.99
N ALA A 330 12.81 -12.42 -24.96
CA ALA A 330 11.42 -12.91 -24.90
C ALA A 330 11.17 -13.94 -23.78
N SER A 331 12.24 -14.46 -23.14
CA SER A 331 12.14 -15.33 -21.95
C SER A 331 11.89 -14.52 -20.67
N GLU A 332 12.19 -13.22 -20.67
CA GLU A 332 11.96 -12.28 -19.57
C GLU A 332 10.67 -11.49 -19.86
N ALA A 333 9.53 -12.17 -19.84
CA ALA A 333 8.22 -11.61 -20.22
C ALA A 333 7.51 -10.80 -19.10
N GLY A 334 8.22 -10.42 -18.04
CA GLY A 334 7.64 -9.82 -16.84
C GLY A 334 7.50 -8.29 -16.87
N VAL A 335 7.11 -7.75 -15.72
CA VAL A 335 7.21 -6.31 -15.40
C VAL A 335 8.67 -5.97 -15.14
N TYR A 336 9.10 -4.75 -15.49
CA TYR A 336 10.49 -4.28 -15.45
C TYR A 336 11.49 -5.08 -16.32
N ALA A 337 11.00 -5.89 -17.25
CA ALA A 337 11.80 -6.55 -18.27
C ALA A 337 12.42 -5.54 -19.24
N THR A 338 13.65 -5.76 -19.69
CA THR A 338 14.36 -4.78 -20.53
C THR A 338 13.87 -4.83 -21.97
N GLY A 339 13.51 -3.67 -22.54
CA GLY A 339 12.97 -3.57 -23.89
C GLY A 339 13.17 -2.19 -24.54
N THR A 340 12.90 -2.13 -25.83
CA THR A 340 12.78 -0.88 -26.62
C THR A 340 11.33 -0.67 -27.02
N PRO A 341 10.86 0.55 -27.35
CA PRO A 341 9.50 0.76 -27.85
C PRO A 341 9.10 -0.24 -28.95
N SER A 342 7.91 -0.83 -28.85
CA SER A 342 7.38 -1.71 -29.89
C SER A 342 7.17 -0.97 -31.20
N LYS A 343 7.16 -1.69 -32.32
CA LYS A 343 7.00 -1.07 -33.64
C LYS A 343 5.59 -0.47 -33.82
N PRO A 344 5.43 0.62 -34.57
CA PRO A 344 4.15 1.26 -34.82
C PRO A 344 3.10 0.29 -35.36
N LYS A 345 1.89 0.35 -34.82
CA LYS A 345 0.75 -0.40 -35.35
C LYS A 345 0.07 0.37 -36.51
N PRO A 346 -0.69 -0.32 -37.40
CA PRO A 346 -1.15 0.26 -38.67
C PRO A 346 -2.13 1.44 -38.59
N SER A 347 -2.69 1.75 -37.42
CA SER A 347 -3.70 2.80 -37.23
C SER A 347 -3.21 3.94 -36.33
N THR A 348 -2.48 3.64 -35.25
CA THR A 348 -1.88 4.68 -34.37
C THR A 348 -0.59 5.29 -34.90
N HIS A 349 0.19 4.55 -35.68
CA HIS A 349 1.49 4.97 -36.23
C HIS A 349 2.55 5.45 -35.22
N GLY A 350 2.37 5.24 -33.90
CA GLY A 350 3.31 5.65 -32.86
C GLY A 350 4.22 4.52 -32.35
N ASP A 351 5.50 4.82 -32.11
CA ASP A 351 6.43 3.89 -31.46
C ASP A 351 5.95 3.56 -30.03
N GLY A 352 5.87 2.27 -29.71
CA GLY A 352 5.45 1.76 -28.41
C GLY A 352 4.00 2.06 -28.03
N TYR A 353 3.13 2.38 -28.99
CA TYR A 353 1.76 2.86 -28.73
C TYR A 353 0.74 2.27 -29.72
N ALA A 354 -0.37 1.74 -29.20
CA ALA A 354 -1.41 1.07 -29.99
C ALA A 354 -2.82 1.35 -29.45
N ALA A 355 -3.84 1.26 -30.32
CA ALA A 355 -5.24 1.22 -29.88
C ALA A 355 -5.62 -0.19 -29.41
N TYR A 356 -6.58 -0.32 -28.48
CA TYR A 356 -7.01 -1.63 -27.99
C TYR A 356 -7.51 -2.53 -29.12
N PHE A 357 -8.25 -1.98 -30.10
CA PHE A 357 -8.67 -2.75 -31.28
C PHE A 357 -7.51 -3.28 -32.15
N GLU A 358 -6.26 -2.81 -31.97
CA GLU A 358 -5.09 -3.32 -32.69
C GLU A 358 -4.33 -4.41 -31.95
N ILE A 359 -4.37 -4.42 -30.62
CA ILE A 359 -3.60 -5.33 -29.75
C ILE A 359 -4.45 -6.22 -28.84
N CYS A 360 -5.78 -6.19 -28.96
CA CYS A 360 -6.65 -7.02 -28.15
C CYS A 360 -6.33 -8.52 -28.38
N PRO A 361 -5.95 -9.29 -27.33
CA PRO A 361 -5.35 -10.62 -27.48
C PRO A 361 -6.22 -11.69 -28.17
N GLN A 362 -7.53 -11.46 -28.23
CA GLN A 362 -8.50 -12.31 -28.91
C GLN A 362 -8.42 -12.20 -30.44
N LYS A 363 -7.82 -11.12 -30.99
CA LYS A 363 -7.80 -10.81 -32.42
C LYS A 363 -6.88 -11.78 -33.17
N PRO A 364 -7.34 -12.55 -34.18
CA PRO A 364 -6.53 -13.60 -34.83
C PRO A 364 -5.21 -13.14 -35.48
N ALA A 365 -5.09 -11.85 -35.80
CA ALA A 365 -3.86 -11.25 -36.32
C ALA A 365 -2.84 -10.92 -35.21
N HIS A 366 -3.29 -10.63 -33.99
CA HIS A 366 -2.49 -10.29 -32.81
C HIS A 366 -2.60 -11.41 -31.77
N GLN A 367 -2.16 -12.61 -32.15
CA GLN A 367 -2.05 -13.74 -31.22
C GLN A 367 -1.02 -13.42 -30.13
N SER A 368 -1.49 -13.09 -28.94
CA SER A 368 -0.67 -12.81 -27.76
C SER A 368 -1.09 -13.66 -26.55
N THR A 369 -0.11 -14.03 -25.73
CA THR A 369 -0.35 -14.69 -24.45
C THR A 369 -0.80 -13.64 -23.46
N GLN A 370 -1.99 -13.81 -22.89
CA GLN A 370 -2.50 -12.93 -21.83
C GLN A 370 -1.88 -13.28 -20.48
N PHE A 371 -1.56 -12.24 -19.72
CA PHE A 371 -1.14 -12.30 -18.34
C PHE A 371 -1.98 -11.30 -17.52
N TRP A 372 -2.11 -11.56 -16.23
CA TRP A 372 -2.79 -10.67 -15.30
C TRP A 372 -1.89 -10.41 -14.11
N SER A 373 -1.69 -9.15 -13.74
CA SER A 373 -0.91 -8.83 -12.54
C SER A 373 -1.81 -8.53 -11.36
N ASP A 374 -2.05 -9.52 -10.49
CA ASP A 374 -2.87 -9.36 -9.27
C ASP A 374 -2.33 -8.31 -8.29
N PHE A 375 -1.05 -7.95 -8.40
CA PHE A 375 -0.43 -6.84 -7.66
C PHE A 375 -0.98 -5.46 -8.05
N TYR A 376 -1.23 -5.27 -9.35
CA TYR A 376 -1.52 -3.97 -9.97
C TYR A 376 -2.97 -3.89 -10.48
N ASP A 377 -3.71 -5.01 -10.47
CA ASP A 377 -5.07 -5.19 -11.01
C ASP A 377 -5.24 -4.66 -12.45
N VAL A 378 -4.31 -5.06 -13.31
CA VAL A 378 -4.22 -4.68 -14.71
C VAL A 378 -3.64 -5.85 -15.53
N PRO A 379 -4.10 -6.09 -16.77
CA PRO A 379 -3.53 -7.10 -17.64
C PRO A 379 -2.31 -6.59 -18.39
N TYR A 380 -1.55 -7.55 -18.91
CA TYR A 380 -0.65 -7.33 -20.03
C TYR A 380 -0.71 -8.53 -20.97
N SER A 381 -0.15 -8.39 -22.16
CA SER A 381 0.02 -9.51 -23.07
C SER A 381 1.35 -9.45 -23.80
N VAL A 382 1.86 -10.61 -24.23
CA VAL A 382 3.09 -10.69 -25.04
C VAL A 382 2.76 -11.41 -26.34
N ASP A 383 2.97 -10.73 -27.46
CA ASP A 383 2.72 -11.31 -28.78
C ASP A 383 3.85 -12.25 -29.22
N LYS A 384 3.55 -13.09 -30.21
CA LYS A 384 4.51 -14.08 -30.76
C LYS A 384 5.78 -13.49 -31.39
N TRP A 385 5.89 -12.16 -31.50
CA TRP A 385 7.07 -11.46 -31.98
C TRP A 385 7.93 -10.91 -30.84
N GLY A 386 7.47 -10.99 -29.59
CA GLY A 386 8.14 -10.43 -28.42
C GLY A 386 7.76 -8.99 -28.11
N ASP A 387 6.69 -8.44 -28.69
CA ASP A 387 6.12 -7.18 -28.22
C ASP A 387 5.26 -7.43 -26.96
N TRP A 388 5.65 -6.83 -25.83
CA TRP A 388 4.93 -6.79 -24.56
C TRP A 388 4.01 -5.57 -24.53
N TRP A 389 2.73 -5.73 -24.19
CA TRP A 389 1.72 -4.66 -24.16
C TRP A 389 1.00 -4.59 -22.82
N THR A 390 1.02 -3.42 -22.18
CA THR A 390 0.08 -3.09 -21.09
C THR A 390 -1.16 -2.45 -21.67
N HIS A 391 -2.32 -2.94 -21.27
CA HIS A 391 -3.63 -2.50 -21.76
C HIS A 391 -4.68 -2.67 -20.66
N GLU A 392 -5.93 -2.30 -20.93
CA GLU A 392 -7.08 -2.70 -20.10
C GLU A 392 -7.71 -4.00 -20.63
N ASN A 393 -8.53 -4.65 -19.81
CA ASN A 393 -9.52 -5.64 -20.26
C ASN A 393 -10.78 -5.50 -19.41
N LYS A 394 -11.81 -6.31 -19.71
CA LYS A 394 -13.06 -6.31 -18.93
C LYS A 394 -12.85 -6.37 -17.40
N ARG A 395 -11.95 -7.23 -16.89
CA ARG A 395 -11.69 -7.38 -15.44
C ARG A 395 -11.10 -6.11 -14.83
N SER A 396 -10.11 -5.48 -15.47
CA SER A 396 -9.48 -4.27 -14.91
C SER A 396 -10.41 -3.06 -14.95
N VAL A 397 -11.25 -2.94 -15.99
CA VAL A 397 -12.28 -1.91 -16.05
C VAL A 397 -13.35 -2.15 -14.98
N GLU A 398 -13.86 -3.37 -14.81
CA GLU A 398 -14.87 -3.69 -13.78
C GLU A 398 -14.35 -3.46 -12.35
N LEU A 399 -13.08 -3.76 -12.05
CA LEU A 399 -12.45 -3.43 -10.76
C LEU A 399 -12.29 -1.91 -10.56
N LYS A 400 -11.90 -1.16 -11.61
CA LYS A 400 -11.86 0.32 -11.57
C LYS A 400 -13.26 0.92 -11.34
N MET A 401 -14.33 0.29 -11.83
CA MET A 401 -15.70 0.72 -11.55
C MET A 401 -16.18 0.38 -10.13
N GLN A 402 -15.69 -0.71 -9.53
CA GLN A 402 -15.93 -1.00 -8.11
C GLN A 402 -15.33 0.11 -7.23
N LEU A 403 -14.10 0.56 -7.52
CA LEU A 403 -13.49 1.73 -6.86
C LEU A 403 -14.36 3.00 -6.99
N VAL A 404 -14.97 3.24 -8.16
CA VAL A 404 -15.89 4.39 -8.37
C VAL A 404 -17.10 4.31 -7.42
N LYS A 405 -17.73 3.15 -7.28
CA LYS A 405 -18.87 2.94 -6.36
C LYS A 405 -18.46 3.05 -4.90
N GLU A 406 -17.43 2.30 -4.49
CA GLU A 406 -16.97 2.17 -3.10
C GLU A 406 -16.47 3.46 -2.46
N LYS A 407 -16.04 4.44 -3.27
CA LYS A 407 -15.56 5.74 -2.78
C LYS A 407 -16.51 6.88 -3.09
N GLY A 408 -17.64 6.62 -3.76
CA GLY A 408 -18.65 7.63 -4.10
C GLY A 408 -18.18 8.60 -5.18
N TYR A 409 -17.33 8.17 -6.12
CA TYR A 409 -16.89 9.01 -7.23
C TYR A 409 -18.04 9.29 -8.23
N GLY A 410 -17.92 10.37 -9.00
CA GLY A 410 -18.98 10.85 -9.90
C GLY A 410 -19.28 9.92 -11.08
N GLY A 411 -18.32 9.12 -11.50
CA GLY A 411 -18.41 8.22 -12.65
C GLY A 411 -17.03 7.96 -13.27
N ALA A 412 -17.01 7.79 -14.59
CA ALA A 412 -15.79 7.45 -15.33
C ALA A 412 -15.81 8.01 -16.76
N ILE A 413 -14.63 8.14 -17.36
CA ILE A 413 -14.45 8.47 -18.79
C ILE A 413 -13.66 7.40 -19.51
N MET A 414 -14.17 6.91 -20.64
CA MET A 414 -13.42 6.11 -21.60
C MET A 414 -12.57 7.05 -22.47
N TYR A 415 -11.26 6.86 -22.44
CA TYR A 415 -10.28 7.62 -23.21
C TYR A 415 -9.50 6.66 -24.13
N SER A 416 -9.98 6.38 -25.35
CA SER A 416 -11.15 6.93 -26.05
C SER A 416 -12.03 5.85 -26.73
N LEU A 417 -13.28 6.20 -27.01
CA LEU A 417 -14.27 5.29 -27.61
C LEU A 417 -13.87 4.83 -29.02
N ASP A 418 -13.13 5.66 -29.77
CA ASP A 418 -12.60 5.34 -31.11
C ASP A 418 -11.36 4.42 -31.09
N PHE A 419 -10.88 4.06 -29.88
CA PHE A 419 -9.76 3.16 -29.63
C PHE A 419 -10.19 1.82 -28.99
N ASP A 420 -11.42 1.73 -28.48
CA ASP A 420 -12.10 0.50 -28.02
C ASP A 420 -12.47 -0.43 -29.20
N ASP A 421 -12.98 -1.65 -28.94
CA ASP A 421 -13.35 -2.65 -29.96
C ASP A 421 -14.63 -2.26 -30.75
N TYR A 422 -14.63 -1.13 -31.45
CA TYR A 422 -15.83 -0.54 -32.06
C TYR A 422 -16.44 -1.38 -33.20
N ASP A 423 -15.70 -2.33 -33.79
CA ASP A 423 -16.17 -3.24 -34.84
C ASP A 423 -16.43 -4.67 -34.33
N GLY A 424 -16.11 -4.97 -33.06
CA GLY A 424 -16.29 -6.29 -32.44
C GLY A 424 -15.25 -7.32 -32.89
N ALA A 425 -14.12 -6.89 -33.47
CA ALA A 425 -13.06 -7.78 -33.95
C ALA A 425 -12.22 -8.43 -32.84
N CYS A 426 -12.38 -8.02 -31.58
CA CYS A 426 -11.77 -8.66 -30.42
C CYS A 426 -12.67 -9.77 -29.87
N SER A 427 -13.83 -9.44 -29.29
CA SER A 427 -14.68 -10.42 -28.58
C SER A 427 -15.97 -10.83 -29.31
N GLY A 428 -16.18 -10.36 -30.54
CA GLY A 428 -17.45 -10.51 -31.24
C GLY A 428 -18.56 -9.59 -30.71
N GLN A 429 -18.21 -8.63 -29.85
CA GLN A 429 -19.11 -7.59 -29.36
C GLN A 429 -18.44 -6.23 -29.46
N THR A 430 -19.13 -5.29 -30.08
CA THR A 430 -18.73 -3.88 -30.20
C THR A 430 -18.51 -3.24 -28.82
N PHE A 431 -17.50 -2.37 -28.69
CA PHE A 431 -17.23 -1.53 -27.52
C PHE A 431 -17.05 -2.31 -26.20
N GLU A 432 -16.21 -3.35 -26.20
CA GLU A 432 -16.00 -4.24 -25.04
C GLU A 432 -15.64 -3.47 -23.76
N LEU A 433 -14.67 -2.56 -23.81
CA LEU A 433 -14.20 -1.85 -22.61
C LEU A 433 -15.24 -0.83 -22.12
N THR A 434 -15.97 -0.18 -23.04
CA THR A 434 -17.05 0.76 -22.69
C THR A 434 -18.25 0.02 -22.10
N LYS A 435 -18.56 -1.19 -22.59
CA LYS A 435 -19.60 -2.06 -22.01
C LYS A 435 -19.15 -2.62 -20.65
N ALA A 436 -17.87 -2.93 -20.46
CA ALA A 436 -17.29 -3.27 -19.16
C ALA A 436 -17.39 -2.10 -18.15
N MET A 437 -17.19 -0.86 -18.60
CA MET A 437 -17.36 0.35 -17.78
C MET A 437 -18.82 0.51 -17.31
N ARG A 438 -19.79 0.20 -18.17
CA ARG A 438 -21.22 0.22 -17.80
C ARG A 438 -21.64 -0.99 -16.94
N SER A 439 -21.14 -2.19 -17.22
CA SER A 439 -21.45 -3.40 -16.43
C SER A 439 -20.80 -3.39 -15.05
N GLY A 440 -19.58 -2.87 -14.91
CA GLY A 440 -18.91 -2.72 -13.62
C GLY A 440 -19.64 -1.78 -12.65
N LEU A 441 -20.37 -0.79 -13.17
CA LEU A 441 -21.24 0.05 -12.34
C LEU A 441 -22.58 -0.65 -11.99
N ALA A 442 -23.12 -1.46 -12.90
CA ALA A 442 -24.28 -2.32 -12.62
C ALA A 442 -23.96 -3.42 -11.61
N TYR A 443 -22.73 -3.92 -11.62
CA TYR A 443 -22.25 -4.95 -10.73
C TYR A 443 -22.23 -4.43 -9.29
N VAL A 444 -23.19 -4.87 -8.50
CA VAL A 444 -22.96 -5.09 -7.08
C VAL A 444 -22.23 -6.45 -7.04
N PRO A 445 -21.03 -6.58 -6.44
CA PRO A 445 -20.48 -7.90 -6.16
C PRO A 445 -21.55 -8.69 -5.40
N PRO A 446 -21.74 -9.98 -5.69
CA PRO A 446 -22.86 -10.73 -5.14
C PRO A 446 -22.94 -10.46 -3.65
N THR A 447 -24.07 -9.88 -3.21
CA THR A 447 -24.37 -9.77 -1.79
C THR A 447 -24.07 -11.12 -1.18
N VAL A 448 -23.35 -11.15 -0.06
CA VAL A 448 -23.26 -12.37 0.73
C VAL A 448 -24.70 -12.70 1.10
N GLU A 449 -25.32 -13.61 0.32
CA GLU A 449 -26.61 -14.17 0.65
C GLU A 449 -26.47 -14.67 2.08
N PRO A 450 -27.44 -14.41 2.98
CA PRO A 450 -27.34 -14.85 4.35
C PRO A 450 -27.23 -16.38 4.34
N THR A 451 -25.99 -16.88 4.45
CA THR A 451 -25.65 -18.23 4.00
C THR A 451 -26.49 -19.19 4.80
N THR A 452 -27.49 -19.83 4.17
CA THR A 452 -28.41 -20.73 4.86
C THR A 452 -27.55 -21.76 5.56
N THR A 453 -27.60 -21.79 6.90
CA THR A 453 -26.57 -22.38 7.75
C THR A 453 -26.59 -23.91 7.73
N THR A 454 -26.22 -24.49 6.58
CA THR A 454 -25.44 -25.71 6.54
C THR A 454 -24.23 -25.50 7.44
N PRO A 455 -24.06 -26.26 8.54
CA PRO A 455 -22.92 -26.08 9.41
C PRO A 455 -21.62 -26.26 8.64
N ASP A 456 -20.72 -25.28 8.75
CA ASP A 456 -19.30 -25.45 8.41
C ASP A 456 -18.77 -26.63 9.24
N PRO A 457 -18.08 -27.64 8.67
CA PRO A 457 -17.57 -28.80 9.40
C PRO A 457 -16.88 -28.38 10.71
N THR A 458 -17.25 -29.05 11.79
CA THR A 458 -17.30 -28.47 13.13
C THR A 458 -15.94 -28.17 13.75
N VAL A 459 -15.40 -26.98 13.44
CA VAL A 459 -14.31 -26.33 14.22
C VAL A 459 -14.81 -25.81 15.58
N SER A 460 -15.88 -26.38 16.15
CA SER A 460 -16.58 -25.88 17.34
C SER A 460 -15.78 -26.02 18.63
N ASP A 461 -14.87 -26.99 18.67
CA ASP A 461 -14.21 -27.47 19.88
C ASP A 461 -12.79 -26.90 20.05
N PHE A 462 -12.34 -26.07 19.10
CA PHE A 462 -11.01 -25.44 19.10
C PHE A 462 -11.09 -23.93 19.32
N ILE A 463 -10.29 -23.45 20.26
CA ILE A 463 -10.09 -22.02 20.49
C ILE A 463 -9.10 -21.51 19.43
N LEU A 464 -9.59 -20.59 18.59
CA LEU A 464 -8.81 -19.88 17.58
C LEU A 464 -8.78 -18.37 17.91
N PRO A 465 -7.80 -17.87 18.68
CA PRO A 465 -7.54 -16.45 18.84
C PRO A 465 -6.70 -15.89 17.70
N CYS A 466 -6.93 -14.61 17.42
CA CYS A 466 -6.22 -13.87 16.40
C CYS A 466 -5.73 -12.54 16.99
N TYR A 467 -4.42 -12.32 17.01
CA TYR A 467 -3.89 -11.01 17.38
C TYR A 467 -4.19 -9.97 16.32
N ILE A 468 -4.53 -8.76 16.78
CA ILE A 468 -4.55 -7.53 16.01
C ILE A 468 -3.68 -6.53 16.79
N THR A 469 -2.62 -6.02 16.19
CA THR A 469 -1.70 -5.10 16.89
C THR A 469 -2.03 -3.63 16.64
N HIS A 470 -1.79 -2.78 17.64
CA HIS A 470 -1.81 -1.33 17.53
C HIS A 470 -0.85 -0.84 16.43
N GLU A 471 0.36 -1.40 16.37
CA GLU A 471 1.33 -1.15 15.30
C GLU A 471 0.77 -1.46 13.91
N GLY A 472 0.03 -2.56 13.78
CA GLY A 472 -0.70 -2.93 12.58
C GLY A 472 -1.78 -1.93 12.18
N LEU A 473 -2.56 -1.43 13.14
CA LEU A 473 -3.63 -0.46 12.87
C LEU A 473 -3.12 0.92 12.41
N HIS A 474 -1.95 1.35 12.89
CA HIS A 474 -1.38 2.66 12.58
C HIS A 474 -0.13 2.61 11.68
N ARG A 475 0.17 1.46 11.07
CA ARG A 475 1.29 1.27 10.14
C ARG A 475 1.19 2.30 8.99
N PRO A 476 2.18 3.20 8.81
CA PRO A 476 1.99 4.39 7.97
C PRO A 476 1.64 4.11 6.50
N GLU A 477 2.22 3.07 5.92
CA GLU A 477 1.94 2.68 4.53
C GLU A 477 0.81 1.66 4.44
N ALA A 478 0.92 0.52 5.14
CA ALA A 478 -0.04 -0.58 5.06
C ALA A 478 -0.84 -0.82 6.38
N PRO A 479 -1.77 0.09 6.76
CA PRO A 479 -2.54 -0.04 7.99
C PRO A 479 -3.63 -1.11 7.87
N PHE A 480 -3.70 -1.98 8.88
CA PHE A 480 -4.74 -2.97 9.02
C PHE A 480 -6.01 -2.33 9.59
N LEU A 481 -7.02 -2.14 8.74
CA LEU A 481 -8.34 -1.65 9.12
C LEU A 481 -9.27 -2.83 9.48
N PRO A 482 -9.55 -3.14 10.77
CA PRO A 482 -10.42 -4.25 11.15
C PRO A 482 -11.86 -4.11 10.60
N GLU A 483 -12.35 -2.89 10.40
CA GLU A 483 -13.63 -2.63 9.75
C GLU A 483 -13.67 -3.11 8.30
N SER A 484 -12.55 -3.02 7.58
CA SER A 484 -12.45 -3.43 6.17
C SER A 484 -12.04 -4.89 6.02
N TYR A 485 -10.97 -5.32 6.70
CA TYR A 485 -10.32 -6.61 6.44
C TYR A 485 -10.81 -7.77 7.33
N TYR A 486 -11.38 -7.54 8.51
CA TYR A 486 -11.82 -8.66 9.36
C TYR A 486 -13.02 -9.40 8.73
N ILE A 487 -12.80 -10.67 8.37
CA ILE A 487 -13.79 -11.60 7.82
C ILE A 487 -14.41 -12.42 8.98
N PRO A 488 -15.74 -12.38 9.18
CA PRO A 488 -16.44 -13.23 10.14
C PRO A 488 -16.16 -14.72 9.91
N GLY A 489 -15.95 -15.45 11.00
CA GLY A 489 -15.68 -16.88 11.01
C GLY A 489 -14.18 -17.24 10.96
N LEU A 490 -13.26 -16.32 10.69
CA LEU A 490 -11.82 -16.63 10.77
C LEU A 490 -11.39 -17.01 12.19
N CYS A 491 -11.90 -16.28 13.20
CA CYS A 491 -11.42 -16.34 14.58
C CYS A 491 -12.58 -16.55 15.55
N THR A 492 -12.35 -17.31 16.62
CA THR A 492 -13.27 -17.41 17.77
C THR A 492 -13.05 -16.28 18.77
N HIS A 493 -11.82 -15.79 18.87
CA HIS A 493 -11.40 -14.69 19.73
C HIS A 493 -10.54 -13.70 18.93
N VAL A 494 -10.63 -12.41 19.26
CA VAL A 494 -9.71 -11.37 18.79
C VAL A 494 -8.98 -10.81 20.00
N PHE A 495 -7.66 -10.88 19.96
CA PHE A 495 -6.76 -10.37 20.99
C PHE A 495 -6.19 -9.05 20.48
N TYR A 496 -6.50 -7.93 21.16
CA TYR A 496 -6.00 -6.62 20.74
C TYR A 496 -4.91 -6.13 21.68
N GLY A 497 -3.72 -5.89 21.13
CA GLY A 497 -2.55 -5.50 21.90
C GLY A 497 -1.76 -4.34 21.29
N PHE A 498 -1.01 -3.56 22.06
CA PHE A 498 -0.75 -3.75 23.50
C PHE A 498 -0.96 -2.45 24.28
N ALA A 499 -1.74 -2.55 25.35
CA ALA A 499 -1.66 -1.59 26.44
C ALA A 499 -0.44 -1.95 27.32
N VAL A 500 0.14 -0.94 27.98
CA VAL A 500 1.38 -1.10 28.77
C VAL A 500 1.20 -0.61 30.20
N LEU A 501 2.25 -0.68 31.03
CA LEU A 501 2.23 -0.21 32.41
C LEU A 501 2.85 1.19 32.53
N ASP A 502 2.16 2.12 33.19
CA ASP A 502 2.62 3.49 33.38
C ASP A 502 3.65 3.63 34.55
N ALA A 503 3.98 4.86 34.95
CA ALA A 503 4.87 5.14 36.09
C ALA A 503 4.16 5.18 37.46
N ASN A 504 2.82 5.21 37.50
CA ASN A 504 1.98 5.11 38.69
C ASN A 504 1.56 3.65 39.01
N PHE A 505 1.92 2.71 38.15
CA PHE A 505 1.52 1.29 38.16
C PHE A 505 0.03 1.08 37.81
N GLU A 506 -0.46 1.84 36.83
CA GLU A 506 -1.80 1.75 36.25
C GLU A 506 -1.69 1.43 34.74
N LEU A 507 -2.77 0.94 34.14
CA LEU A 507 -2.82 0.61 32.71
C LEU A 507 -2.69 1.87 31.86
N LEU A 508 -1.74 1.87 30.94
CA LEU A 508 -1.52 2.93 29.96
C LEU A 508 -2.04 2.47 28.58
N PRO A 509 -3.21 2.97 28.14
CA PRO A 509 -3.65 2.83 26.76
C PRO A 509 -2.79 3.71 25.85
N ASN A 510 -2.68 3.34 24.57
CA ASN A 510 -2.11 4.24 23.57
C ASN A 510 -3.12 5.36 23.28
N LYS A 511 -2.63 6.51 22.81
CA LYS A 511 -3.46 7.71 22.59
C LYS A 511 -4.58 7.48 21.56
N GLU A 512 -4.35 6.60 20.60
CA GLU A 512 -5.27 6.25 19.53
C GLU A 512 -6.27 5.14 19.92
N ASP A 513 -6.02 4.43 21.04
CA ASP A 513 -6.93 3.42 21.58
C ASP A 513 -8.21 4.07 22.17
N LEU A 514 -8.07 5.29 22.68
CA LEU A 514 -9.12 6.09 23.32
C LEU A 514 -9.93 6.91 22.32
N THR A 515 -11.23 7.05 22.58
CA THR A 515 -12.13 7.87 21.75
C THR A 515 -11.98 9.35 22.11
N VAL A 516 -11.58 10.19 21.15
CA VAL A 516 -11.27 11.61 21.38
C VAL A 516 -12.07 12.49 20.42
N GLY A 517 -13.03 13.25 20.98
CA GLY A 517 -13.93 14.09 20.21
C GLY A 517 -14.79 13.25 19.26
N ASN A 518 -14.62 13.44 17.96
CA ASN A 518 -15.32 12.68 16.93
C ASN A 518 -14.50 11.49 16.37
N LYS A 519 -13.24 11.27 16.82
CA LYS A 519 -12.44 10.11 16.40
C LYS A 519 -12.72 8.94 17.34
N THR A 520 -13.37 7.90 16.82
CA THR A 520 -13.51 6.59 17.48
C THR A 520 -12.14 5.98 17.75
N GLY A 521 -11.87 5.60 19.00
CA GLY A 521 -10.63 4.95 19.41
C GLY A 521 -10.64 3.44 19.17
N ASP A 522 -9.45 2.84 19.06
CA ASP A 522 -9.31 1.45 18.63
C ASP A 522 -10.00 0.43 19.54
N TYR A 523 -10.09 0.66 20.86
CA TYR A 523 -10.84 -0.24 21.74
C TYR A 523 -12.31 -0.37 21.32
N VAL A 524 -12.94 0.72 20.88
CA VAL A 524 -14.32 0.69 20.35
C VAL A 524 -14.36 0.02 18.97
N ARG A 525 -13.39 0.30 18.11
CA ARG A 525 -13.26 -0.29 16.75
C ARG A 525 -13.15 -1.83 16.81
N ILE A 526 -12.34 -2.34 17.72
CA ILE A 526 -12.14 -3.78 17.97
C ILE A 526 -13.41 -4.41 18.56
N ASN A 527 -14.00 -3.81 19.60
CA ASN A 527 -15.21 -4.36 20.22
C ASN A 527 -16.43 -4.37 19.27
N ASN A 528 -16.46 -3.45 18.30
CA ASN A 528 -17.46 -3.46 17.21
C ASN A 528 -17.34 -4.66 16.25
N LEU A 529 -16.24 -5.43 16.25
CA LEU A 529 -16.17 -6.69 15.49
C LEU A 529 -17.21 -7.71 15.96
N LYS A 530 -17.67 -7.63 17.22
CA LYS A 530 -18.76 -8.45 17.77
C LYS A 530 -20.12 -8.15 17.12
N LEU A 531 -20.26 -7.02 16.41
CA LEU A 531 -21.42 -6.70 15.58
C LEU A 531 -21.35 -7.41 14.21
N LYS A 532 -20.14 -7.63 13.66
CA LYS A 532 -19.92 -8.43 12.43
C LYS A 532 -20.08 -9.93 12.70
N GLN A 533 -19.64 -10.41 13.86
CA GLN A 533 -19.69 -11.81 14.26
C GLN A 533 -20.30 -11.94 15.66
N PRO A 534 -21.62 -12.18 15.77
CA PRO A 534 -22.26 -12.53 17.04
C PRO A 534 -21.58 -13.74 17.68
N GLY A 535 -21.22 -13.64 18.96
CA GLY A 535 -20.49 -14.67 19.70
C GLY A 535 -18.96 -14.60 19.60
N LEU A 536 -18.39 -13.71 18.77
CA LEU A 536 -16.97 -13.38 18.84
C LEU A 536 -16.60 -12.83 20.23
N LYS A 537 -15.44 -13.23 20.74
CA LYS A 537 -14.88 -12.74 22.00
C LYS A 537 -13.72 -11.79 21.75
N THR A 538 -13.73 -10.62 22.38
CA THR A 538 -12.64 -9.64 22.29
C THR A 538 -11.89 -9.55 23.62
N VAL A 539 -10.57 -9.67 23.58
CA VAL A 539 -9.70 -9.72 24.76
C VAL A 539 -8.67 -8.61 24.66
N LEU A 540 -8.45 -7.87 25.76
CA LEU A 540 -7.45 -6.82 25.84
C LEU A 540 -6.10 -7.41 26.24
N SER A 541 -5.11 -7.33 25.35
CA SER A 541 -3.76 -7.85 25.57
C SER A 541 -2.82 -6.78 26.11
N ILE A 542 -2.02 -7.16 27.12
CA ILE A 542 -1.14 -6.26 27.87
C ILE A 542 0.30 -6.76 27.82
N GLY A 543 1.25 -5.85 27.56
CA GLY A 543 2.69 -6.16 27.48
C GLY A 543 3.19 -6.23 26.03
N GLY A 544 3.61 -7.42 25.58
CA GLY A 544 3.97 -7.71 24.19
C GLY A 544 5.44 -8.05 23.96
N ILE A 545 5.83 -8.26 22.70
CA ILE A 545 7.18 -8.71 22.32
C ILE A 545 8.22 -7.59 22.44
N ASP A 546 7.93 -6.40 21.91
CA ASP A 546 8.86 -5.26 21.82
C ASP A 546 8.73 -4.29 23.02
N GLU A 547 8.47 -4.82 24.23
CA GLU A 547 8.37 -4.02 25.44
C GLU A 547 9.65 -3.22 25.76
N ALA A 548 9.49 -1.90 25.94
CA ALA A 548 10.56 -1.01 26.38
C ALA A 548 11.11 -1.42 27.76
N ILE A 549 12.43 -1.27 27.95
CA ILE A 549 13.16 -1.67 29.17
C ILE A 549 12.57 -1.07 30.46
N PHE A 550 12.01 0.14 30.37
CA PHE A 550 11.32 0.80 31.49
C PHE A 550 10.05 0.03 31.93
N THR A 551 9.22 -0.39 30.98
CA THR A 551 7.98 -1.15 31.23
C THR A 551 8.28 -2.48 31.91
N LYS A 552 9.30 -3.21 31.43
CA LYS A 552 9.79 -4.47 32.03
C LYS A 552 10.13 -4.32 33.52
N HIS A 553 10.80 -3.21 33.89
CA HIS A 553 11.15 -2.93 35.29
C HIS A 553 9.92 -2.61 36.15
N ASN A 554 8.97 -1.86 35.60
CA ASN A 554 7.72 -1.54 36.29
C ASN A 554 6.86 -2.79 36.50
N PHE A 555 6.76 -3.70 35.52
CA PHE A 555 5.99 -4.94 35.66
C PHE A 555 6.53 -5.84 36.78
N LYS A 556 7.86 -6.05 36.85
CA LYS A 556 8.46 -6.79 37.97
C LYS A 556 8.13 -6.13 39.31
N THR A 557 8.26 -4.81 39.40
CA THR A 557 8.03 -4.02 40.63
C THR A 557 6.56 -4.05 41.07
N MET A 558 5.64 -4.04 40.11
CA MET A 558 4.20 -4.21 40.33
C MET A 558 3.90 -5.61 40.88
N ILE A 559 4.41 -6.67 40.24
CA ILE A 559 4.17 -8.06 40.64
C ILE A 559 4.73 -8.35 42.04
N ASP A 560 5.87 -7.77 42.41
CA ASP A 560 6.46 -7.94 43.75
C ASP A 560 5.69 -7.25 44.90
N ASN A 561 4.72 -6.37 44.62
CA ASN A 561 4.03 -5.58 45.65
C ASN A 561 2.50 -5.69 45.55
N ALA A 562 1.86 -6.29 46.56
CA ALA A 562 0.43 -6.57 46.57
C ALA A 562 -0.48 -5.34 46.38
N GLU A 563 -0.11 -4.16 46.90
CA GLU A 563 -0.92 -2.94 46.68
C GLU A 563 -0.72 -2.37 45.26
N LEU A 564 0.45 -2.59 44.63
CA LEU A 564 0.66 -2.23 43.22
C LEU A 564 -0.06 -3.22 42.28
N ARG A 565 -0.02 -4.53 42.57
CA ARG A 565 -0.84 -5.53 41.86
C ARG A 565 -2.31 -5.15 41.90
N LYS A 566 -2.85 -4.86 43.08
CA LYS A 566 -4.24 -4.46 43.29
C LYS A 566 -4.62 -3.17 42.56
N ARG A 567 -3.76 -2.15 42.56
CA ARG A 567 -3.96 -0.92 41.77
C ARG A 567 -4.01 -1.22 40.28
N PHE A 568 -3.01 -1.94 39.79
CA PHE A 568 -2.90 -2.26 38.38
C PHE A 568 -4.12 -3.07 37.91
N ILE A 569 -4.46 -4.15 38.63
CA ILE A 569 -5.64 -4.99 38.35
C ILE A 569 -6.92 -4.14 38.33
N ALA A 570 -7.09 -3.18 39.26
CA ALA A 570 -8.23 -2.28 39.23
C ALA A 570 -8.28 -1.45 37.92
N SER A 571 -7.19 -0.78 37.55
CA SER A 571 -7.14 0.02 36.30
C SER A 571 -7.35 -0.81 35.02
N VAL A 572 -6.93 -2.09 35.03
CA VAL A 572 -7.20 -3.04 33.93
C VAL A 572 -8.67 -3.41 33.89
N MET A 573 -9.28 -3.74 35.03
CA MET A 573 -10.71 -4.08 35.11
C MET A 573 -11.60 -2.88 34.77
N ASP A 574 -11.26 -1.66 35.21
CA ASP A 574 -11.97 -0.44 34.84
C ASP A 574 -11.98 -0.27 33.32
N THR A 575 -10.82 -0.43 32.66
CA THR A 575 -10.69 -0.35 31.18
C THR A 575 -11.46 -1.46 30.46
N VAL A 576 -11.35 -2.71 30.92
CA VAL A 576 -12.05 -3.87 30.33
C VAL A 576 -13.56 -3.69 30.41
N ASN A 577 -14.09 -3.15 31.51
CA ASN A 577 -15.51 -2.85 31.70
C ASN A 577 -15.97 -1.61 30.90
N GLU A 578 -15.19 -0.53 30.87
CA GLU A 578 -15.53 0.71 30.11
C GLU A 578 -15.68 0.42 28.61
N TYR A 579 -14.77 -0.36 28.04
CA TYR A 579 -14.74 -0.69 26.61
C TYR A 579 -15.43 -2.01 26.25
N ASN A 580 -16.03 -2.69 27.24
CA ASN A 580 -16.82 -3.92 27.06
C ASN A 580 -16.03 -5.06 26.38
N PHE A 581 -14.78 -5.29 26.80
CA PHE A 581 -14.01 -6.47 26.44
C PHE A 581 -14.53 -7.71 27.19
N ASP A 582 -14.44 -8.89 26.57
CA ASP A 582 -14.82 -10.18 27.17
C ASP A 582 -13.72 -10.78 28.07
N GLY A 583 -12.54 -10.18 28.12
CA GLY A 583 -11.42 -10.69 28.90
C GLY A 583 -10.13 -9.89 28.80
N VAL A 584 -9.11 -10.39 29.49
CA VAL A 584 -7.74 -9.86 29.54
C VAL A 584 -6.71 -10.95 29.19
N ASP A 585 -5.66 -10.56 28.48
CA ASP A 585 -4.51 -11.39 28.13
C ASP A 585 -3.21 -10.73 28.65
N MET A 586 -2.41 -11.51 29.37
CA MET A 586 -1.13 -11.07 29.94
C MET A 586 0.05 -11.58 29.10
N TYR A 587 0.51 -10.78 28.14
CA TYR A 587 1.70 -11.06 27.34
C TYR A 587 2.96 -10.53 28.05
N LEU A 588 3.31 -11.13 29.20
CA LEU A 588 4.45 -10.70 30.03
C LEU A 588 5.68 -11.62 29.91
N THR A 589 6.01 -12.02 28.68
CA THR A 589 7.19 -12.85 28.37
C THR A 589 8.57 -12.24 28.65
N PRO A 590 8.79 -10.92 28.90
CA PRO A 590 10.12 -10.41 29.18
C PRO A 590 10.84 -11.04 30.40
N ASP A 591 12.12 -11.37 30.17
CA ASP A 591 13.21 -11.36 31.16
C ASP A 591 12.86 -11.78 32.59
N LYS A 592 12.39 -13.04 32.71
CA LYS A 592 12.21 -13.77 33.98
C LYS A 592 11.04 -13.23 34.84
N ILE A 593 10.10 -12.46 34.28
CA ILE A 593 8.85 -12.03 34.95
C ILE A 593 7.96 -13.22 35.32
N GLU A 594 7.73 -14.16 34.40
CA GLU A 594 6.99 -15.42 34.65
C GLU A 594 7.59 -16.25 35.81
N CYS A 595 8.90 -16.15 36.04
CA CYS A 595 9.61 -16.83 37.14
C CYS A 595 9.49 -16.12 38.49
N ASN A 596 8.79 -14.98 38.57
CA ASN A 596 8.55 -14.33 39.84
C ASN A 596 7.57 -15.18 40.66
N ARG A 597 7.97 -15.62 41.86
CA ARG A 597 7.11 -16.39 42.78
C ARG A 597 5.81 -15.65 43.17
N ASN A 598 5.75 -14.33 42.98
CA ASN A 598 4.54 -13.52 43.14
C ASN A 598 3.59 -13.54 41.92
N TYR A 599 4.01 -14.04 40.76
CA TYR A 599 3.19 -14.08 39.53
C TYR A 599 1.98 -15.00 39.68
N SER A 600 2.13 -16.14 40.37
CA SER A 600 1.02 -17.02 40.75
C SER A 600 -0.01 -16.36 41.68
N SER A 601 0.40 -15.37 42.47
CA SER A 601 -0.50 -14.53 43.26
C SER A 601 -1.16 -13.46 42.40
N PHE A 602 -0.39 -12.79 41.52
CA PHE A 602 -0.91 -11.82 40.54
C PHE A 602 -2.02 -12.42 39.67
N LEU A 603 -1.79 -13.57 39.02
CA LEU A 603 -2.79 -14.22 38.17
C LEU A 603 -4.05 -14.61 38.97
N ARG A 604 -3.89 -15.03 40.23
CA ARG A 604 -5.02 -15.37 41.11
C ARG A 604 -5.83 -14.14 41.49
N GLU A 605 -5.16 -13.04 41.85
CA GLU A 605 -5.79 -11.76 42.14
C GLU A 605 -6.51 -11.22 40.89
N LEU A 606 -5.90 -11.32 39.71
CA LEU A 606 -6.47 -10.92 38.43
C LEU A 606 -7.73 -11.74 38.09
N LYS A 607 -7.69 -13.08 38.16
CA LYS A 607 -8.89 -13.92 37.93
C LYS A 607 -9.98 -13.68 38.97
N THR A 608 -9.61 -13.36 40.21
CA THR A 608 -10.58 -13.01 41.27
C THR A 608 -11.29 -11.69 40.97
N ALA A 609 -10.60 -10.70 40.39
CA ALA A 609 -11.19 -9.43 39.97
C ALA A 609 -11.97 -9.54 38.65
N ALA A 610 -11.52 -10.39 37.72
CA ALA A 610 -12.15 -10.64 36.43
C ALA A 610 -13.46 -11.45 36.53
N GLY A 611 -13.57 -12.35 37.52
CA GLY A 611 -14.76 -13.18 37.72
C GLY A 611 -15.04 -14.09 36.52
N ASP A 612 -16.20 -13.87 35.88
CA ASP A 612 -16.66 -14.63 34.71
C ASP A 612 -15.96 -14.20 33.39
N LEU A 613 -15.17 -13.12 33.40
CA LEU A 613 -14.37 -12.70 32.25
C LEU A 613 -13.23 -13.68 31.97
N ILE A 614 -12.83 -13.75 30.70
CA ILE A 614 -11.74 -14.62 30.23
C ILE A 614 -10.40 -14.04 30.70
N VAL A 615 -9.53 -14.89 31.26
CA VAL A 615 -8.15 -14.55 31.66
C VAL A 615 -7.18 -15.51 30.99
N VAL A 616 -6.33 -14.93 30.15
CA VAL A 616 -5.31 -15.62 29.34
C VAL A 616 -3.92 -15.09 29.75
N ALA A 617 -2.89 -15.89 29.48
CA ALA A 617 -1.52 -15.40 29.46
C ALA A 617 -0.76 -16.00 28.28
N ALA A 618 0.18 -15.22 27.73
CA ALA A 618 1.26 -15.76 26.94
C ALA A 618 2.27 -16.46 27.87
N LEU A 619 2.81 -17.59 27.41
CA LEU A 619 3.86 -18.34 28.10
C LEU A 619 5.11 -18.38 27.22
N ARG A 620 6.28 -18.20 27.83
CA ARG A 620 7.57 -18.14 27.12
C ARG A 620 7.90 -19.45 26.36
N ASN A 621 8.70 -19.33 25.30
CA ASN A 621 9.44 -20.45 24.73
C ASN A 621 10.70 -20.84 25.55
N ARG A 622 11.30 -21.98 25.19
CA ARG A 622 12.57 -22.52 25.73
C ARG A 622 12.54 -22.79 27.24
N LEU A 623 11.50 -23.47 27.73
CA LEU A 623 11.33 -23.79 29.16
C LEU A 623 12.52 -24.60 29.74
N GLY A 624 13.05 -25.54 28.96
CA GLY A 624 14.16 -26.42 29.38
C GLY A 624 15.57 -25.83 29.28
N TYR A 625 15.74 -24.60 28.77
CA TYR A 625 17.08 -24.02 28.59
C TYR A 625 17.71 -23.66 29.95
N HIS A 626 19.00 -23.95 30.15
CA HIS A 626 19.67 -23.85 31.46
C HIS A 626 19.64 -22.46 32.14
N ASP A 627 19.37 -21.39 31.38
CA ASP A 627 19.21 -20.04 31.90
C ASP A 627 17.73 -19.62 32.12
N PHE A 628 16.78 -20.56 32.07
CA PHE A 628 15.37 -20.39 32.42
C PHE A 628 15.21 -20.19 33.93
N CYS A 629 15.73 -19.04 34.37
CA CYS A 629 15.82 -18.59 35.75
C CYS A 629 16.74 -19.48 36.57
N ASN A 630 17.72 -18.90 37.24
CA ASN A 630 18.86 -19.68 37.72
C ASN A 630 18.47 -20.46 39.01
N ASP A 631 18.72 -21.76 39.02
CA ASP A 631 18.78 -22.66 40.20
C ASP A 631 17.63 -22.66 41.25
N ASP A 632 16.36 -22.61 40.83
CA ASP A 632 15.22 -22.92 41.73
C ASP A 632 14.51 -24.22 41.27
N PRO A 633 14.72 -25.37 41.95
CA PRO A 633 14.14 -26.65 41.54
C PRO A 633 12.62 -26.75 41.75
N TYR A 634 11.98 -25.74 42.35
CA TYR A 634 10.55 -25.76 42.64
C TYR A 634 9.67 -25.15 41.52
N ARG A 635 10.23 -24.62 40.43
CA ARG A 635 9.47 -23.85 39.41
C ARG A 635 8.40 -24.64 38.64
N TYR A 636 8.55 -25.96 38.51
CA TYR A 636 7.53 -26.82 37.89
C TYR A 636 6.20 -26.89 38.69
N ASN A 637 6.15 -26.40 39.93
CA ASN A 637 4.96 -26.47 40.77
C ASN A 637 3.92 -25.39 40.42
N ASP A 638 4.37 -24.21 40.00
CA ASP A 638 3.48 -23.06 39.75
C ASP A 638 2.68 -23.21 38.44
N LEU A 639 3.22 -23.91 37.45
CA LEU A 639 2.50 -24.25 36.20
C LEU A 639 1.15 -24.94 36.47
N GLU A 640 1.10 -25.82 37.48
CA GLU A 640 -0.13 -26.51 37.88
C GLU A 640 -1.16 -25.56 38.54
N ALA A 641 -0.68 -24.48 39.16
CA ALA A 641 -1.55 -23.41 39.65
C ALA A 641 -2.04 -22.54 38.50
N TRP A 642 -1.18 -22.20 37.52
CA TRP A 642 -1.57 -21.40 36.35
C TRP A 642 -2.64 -22.12 35.52
N GLY A 643 -2.49 -23.42 35.25
CA GLY A 643 -3.51 -24.23 34.58
C GLY A 643 -4.86 -24.33 35.32
N LYS A 644 -4.89 -24.03 36.63
CA LYS A 644 -6.12 -23.94 37.45
C LYS A 644 -6.69 -22.51 37.52
N ILE A 645 -5.88 -21.48 37.27
CA ILE A 645 -6.28 -20.06 37.34
C ILE A 645 -6.74 -19.53 35.98
N LEU A 646 -5.94 -19.74 34.94
CA LEU A 646 -6.21 -19.27 33.58
C LEU A 646 -7.32 -20.11 32.94
N ASP A 647 -8.15 -19.50 32.10
CA ASP A 647 -9.16 -20.24 31.34
C ASP A 647 -8.45 -21.10 30.28
N PHE A 648 -7.49 -20.50 29.58
CA PHE A 648 -6.48 -21.16 28.74
C PHE A 648 -5.22 -20.27 28.68
N ALA A 649 -4.13 -20.80 28.14
CA ALA A 649 -2.88 -20.08 27.90
C ALA A 649 -2.35 -20.42 26.50
N HIS A 650 -1.54 -19.54 25.92
CA HIS A 650 -0.88 -19.80 24.64
C HIS A 650 0.63 -19.68 24.79
N ILE A 651 1.37 -20.59 24.17
CA ILE A 651 2.83 -20.61 24.25
C ILE A 651 3.37 -19.83 23.04
N ALA A 652 4.30 -18.91 23.27
CA ALA A 652 4.92 -18.09 22.24
C ALA A 652 5.93 -18.90 21.41
N THR A 653 5.42 -19.90 20.67
CA THR A 653 6.16 -20.91 19.91
C THR A 653 6.82 -20.37 18.63
N PHE A 654 7.48 -19.23 18.74
CA PHE A 654 8.25 -18.52 17.72
C PHE A 654 9.39 -17.75 18.40
N ASN A 655 10.20 -16.97 17.66
CA ASN A 655 11.39 -16.31 18.20
C ASN A 655 12.32 -17.28 18.94
N TYR A 656 12.42 -18.53 18.46
CA TYR A 656 13.47 -19.43 18.90
C TYR A 656 14.82 -18.89 18.45
N TYR A 657 14.93 -18.59 17.16
CA TYR A 657 16.12 -18.01 16.56
C TYR A 657 15.76 -16.74 15.79
N GLY A 658 16.72 -15.82 15.68
CA GLY A 658 16.50 -14.53 15.02
C GLY A 658 17.73 -13.63 14.99
N PRO A 659 17.59 -12.39 14.48
CA PRO A 659 18.70 -11.51 14.09
C PRO A 659 19.64 -11.05 15.23
N TRP A 660 19.34 -11.40 16.48
CA TRP A 660 20.25 -11.24 17.62
C TRP A 660 21.39 -12.28 17.63
N GLU A 661 21.33 -13.31 16.77
CA GLU A 661 22.36 -14.33 16.56
C GLU A 661 23.12 -14.08 15.24
N ASN A 662 24.38 -14.51 15.18
CA ASN A 662 25.31 -14.27 14.06
C ASN A 662 25.27 -15.34 12.94
N GLU A 663 24.33 -16.29 13.02
CA GLU A 663 24.16 -17.39 12.07
C GLU A 663 22.66 -17.66 11.81
N THR A 664 22.30 -18.07 10.60
CA THR A 664 20.90 -18.31 10.20
C THR A 664 20.27 -19.51 10.89
N ASN A 665 19.09 -19.34 11.50
CA ASN A 665 18.33 -20.46 12.06
C ASN A 665 16.82 -20.11 12.13
N PHE A 666 15.96 -21.06 12.51
CA PHE A 666 14.53 -20.99 12.21
C PHE A 666 13.67 -20.23 13.25
N ASN A 667 12.69 -19.45 12.79
CA ASN A 667 11.81 -18.66 13.68
C ASN A 667 10.94 -19.57 14.57
N SER A 668 10.32 -20.60 13.97
CA SER A 668 9.38 -21.54 14.61
C SER A 668 9.56 -22.98 14.09
N PRO A 669 10.70 -23.66 14.39
CA PRO A 669 10.92 -25.05 13.98
C PRO A 669 9.99 -26.00 14.76
N LEU A 670 9.21 -26.81 14.05
CA LEU A 670 8.27 -27.77 14.66
C LEU A 670 9.01 -28.92 15.36
N LYS A 671 10.08 -29.41 14.72
CA LYS A 671 10.87 -30.58 15.13
C LYS A 671 12.35 -30.22 15.37
N THR A 672 13.01 -31.01 16.22
CA THR A 672 14.42 -30.79 16.62
C THR A 672 15.43 -31.24 15.58
N LEU A 673 16.65 -30.68 15.68
CA LEU A 673 17.72 -30.84 14.71
C LEU A 673 18.44 -32.18 14.82
N PHE A 674 18.91 -32.53 16.02
CA PHE A 674 19.65 -33.78 16.29
C PHE A 674 19.47 -34.20 17.76
N PRO A 675 19.48 -35.51 18.08
CA PRO A 675 19.45 -35.98 19.46
C PRO A 675 20.62 -35.40 20.28
N GLY A 676 20.31 -34.74 21.39
CA GLY A 676 21.30 -34.17 22.31
C GLY A 676 21.73 -32.73 22.04
N HIS A 677 21.10 -32.02 21.09
CA HIS A 677 21.27 -30.57 20.93
C HIS A 677 20.02 -29.84 21.45
N SER A 678 20.17 -28.94 22.42
CA SER A 678 19.07 -28.18 23.06
C SER A 678 18.56 -27.02 22.19
N ALA A 679 18.25 -27.35 20.93
CA ALA A 679 17.62 -26.48 19.97
C ALA A 679 16.12 -26.42 20.23
N GLY A 680 15.70 -25.47 21.07
CA GLY A 680 14.29 -25.28 21.47
C GLY A 680 13.34 -25.26 20.28
N THR A 681 12.26 -26.03 20.37
CA THR A 681 11.29 -26.27 19.29
C THR A 681 9.85 -26.24 19.78
N VAL A 682 8.91 -26.13 18.84
CA VAL A 682 7.47 -26.15 19.11
C VAL A 682 7.05 -27.42 19.85
N ASP A 683 7.50 -28.62 19.42
CA ASP A 683 7.14 -29.87 20.11
C ASP A 683 7.70 -29.94 21.53
N GLU A 684 8.93 -29.47 21.75
CA GLU A 684 9.61 -29.50 23.05
C GLU A 684 8.89 -28.62 24.09
N ASP A 685 8.61 -27.36 23.79
CA ASP A 685 7.89 -26.47 24.72
C ASP A 685 6.44 -26.92 24.93
N MET A 686 5.73 -27.26 23.84
CA MET A 686 4.35 -27.72 23.93
C MET A 686 4.25 -29.02 24.74
N HIS A 687 5.22 -29.94 24.63
CA HIS A 687 5.33 -31.10 25.51
C HIS A 687 5.63 -30.68 26.97
N ASP A 688 6.64 -29.85 27.20
CA ASP A 688 7.12 -29.47 28.54
C ASP A 688 6.00 -28.85 29.40
N TYR A 689 5.20 -27.93 28.84
CA TYR A 689 4.04 -27.37 29.54
C TYR A 689 2.94 -28.41 29.80
N THR A 690 2.73 -29.41 28.94
CA THR A 690 1.70 -30.45 29.16
C THR A 690 1.97 -31.38 30.32
N ARG A 691 3.19 -31.40 30.86
CA ARG A 691 3.52 -32.08 32.13
C ARG A 691 2.76 -31.52 33.33
N LYS A 692 2.19 -30.30 33.22
CA LYS A 692 1.55 -29.57 34.33
C LYS A 692 0.26 -28.82 33.98
N ILE A 693 0.06 -28.42 32.71
CA ILE A 693 -1.16 -27.75 32.23
C ILE A 693 -1.91 -28.70 31.28
N PRO A 694 -3.23 -28.92 31.42
CA PRO A 694 -3.97 -29.81 30.53
C PRO A 694 -3.87 -29.39 29.06
N ARG A 695 -3.70 -30.35 28.13
CA ARG A 695 -3.56 -30.10 26.67
C ARG A 695 -4.67 -29.19 26.12
N LYS A 696 -5.93 -29.44 26.50
CA LYS A 696 -7.09 -28.62 26.14
C LYS A 696 -7.08 -27.16 26.64
N LYS A 697 -6.15 -26.78 27.53
CA LYS A 697 -5.91 -25.41 27.99
C LYS A 697 -4.68 -24.74 27.37
N LEU A 698 -3.94 -25.44 26.52
CA LEU A 698 -2.75 -24.89 25.85
C LEU A 698 -3.05 -24.66 24.36
N LEU A 699 -2.68 -23.48 23.87
CA LEU A 699 -2.74 -23.11 22.45
C LEU A 699 -1.32 -22.91 21.89
N LEU A 700 -1.12 -23.34 20.65
CA LEU A 700 0.12 -23.15 19.88
C LEU A 700 0.08 -21.80 19.15
N SER A 701 1.13 -20.98 19.23
CA SER A 701 1.17 -19.69 18.51
C SER A 701 1.90 -19.79 17.16
N ILE A 702 1.19 -19.44 16.08
CA ILE A 702 1.69 -19.35 14.71
C ILE A 702 2.20 -17.92 14.46
N PRO A 703 3.50 -17.71 14.13
CA PRO A 703 3.98 -16.41 13.69
C PRO A 703 3.60 -16.15 12.23
N ALA A 704 2.83 -15.10 11.98
CA ALA A 704 2.60 -14.56 10.65
C ALA A 704 3.74 -13.62 10.20
N PHE A 705 4.95 -13.86 10.71
CA PHE A 705 6.14 -13.04 10.49
C PHE A 705 7.38 -13.91 10.35
N ALA A 706 8.44 -13.31 9.82
CA ALA A 706 9.71 -13.95 9.58
C ALA A 706 10.84 -13.26 10.34
N ASN A 707 11.79 -14.05 10.85
CA ASN A 707 13.08 -13.56 11.32
C ASN A 707 14.12 -13.80 10.23
N GLY A 708 15.04 -12.86 10.02
CA GLY A 708 15.93 -12.87 8.87
C GLY A 708 17.32 -12.27 9.07
N TRP A 709 18.19 -12.64 8.14
CA TRP A 709 19.59 -12.24 8.08
C TRP A 709 19.96 -11.73 6.68
N LEU A 710 20.97 -10.88 6.59
CA LEU A 710 21.80 -10.70 5.40
C LEU A 710 23.01 -11.64 5.55
N LEU A 711 23.13 -12.58 4.61
CA LEU A 711 24.24 -13.54 4.53
C LEU A 711 25.58 -12.84 4.28
N LEU A 712 26.66 -13.36 4.88
CA LEU A 712 28.04 -12.90 4.61
C LEU A 712 28.65 -13.55 3.36
N ASP A 713 28.07 -14.68 2.91
CA ASP A 713 28.41 -15.37 1.66
C ASP A 713 27.13 -15.94 1.04
N ASN A 714 26.70 -15.41 -0.12
CA ASN A 714 25.47 -15.84 -0.80
C ASN A 714 25.55 -17.28 -1.34
N ASN A 715 26.70 -17.97 -1.25
CA ASN A 715 26.80 -19.40 -1.52
C ASN A 715 26.43 -20.26 -0.29
N GLN A 716 26.44 -19.69 0.91
CA GLN A 716 26.07 -20.32 2.17
C GLN A 716 24.65 -19.90 2.54
N THR A 717 23.67 -20.68 2.07
CA THR A 717 22.23 -20.37 2.18
C THR A 717 21.47 -21.31 3.11
N GLY A 718 22.15 -22.28 3.72
CA GLY A 718 21.55 -23.20 4.69
C GLY A 718 21.30 -22.57 6.06
N MET A 719 20.88 -23.40 6.99
CA MET A 719 20.96 -23.15 8.44
C MET A 719 22.44 -23.14 8.88
N PHE A 720 22.76 -22.38 9.93
CA PHE A 720 24.12 -22.08 10.42
C PHE A 720 25.01 -21.36 9.40
N SER A 721 24.41 -20.61 8.47
CA SER A 721 25.18 -19.75 7.55
C SER A 721 25.49 -18.41 8.23
N PRO A 722 26.74 -17.92 8.23
CA PRO A 722 27.08 -16.66 8.87
C PRO A 722 26.32 -15.45 8.30
N GLY A 723 25.78 -14.61 9.18
CA GLY A 723 24.94 -13.48 8.78
C GLY A 723 24.88 -12.36 9.83
N VAL A 724 24.36 -11.21 9.39
CA VAL A 724 23.96 -10.07 10.23
C VAL A 724 22.43 -9.87 10.08
N PRO A 725 21.73 -9.04 10.89
CA PRO A 725 20.30 -8.79 10.68
C PRO A 725 19.95 -8.45 9.22
N SER A 726 18.83 -8.96 8.71
CA SER A 726 18.36 -8.60 7.36
C SER A 726 18.16 -7.10 7.22
N MET A 727 18.21 -6.62 5.99
CA MET A 727 17.74 -5.27 5.66
C MET A 727 16.25 -5.16 6.04
N PRO A 728 15.79 -4.00 6.54
CA PRO A 728 14.37 -3.74 6.76
C PRO A 728 13.53 -3.98 5.50
N LYS A 729 12.39 -4.63 5.66
CA LYS A 729 11.33 -4.65 4.63
C LYS A 729 10.46 -3.38 4.76
N ARG A 730 9.69 -3.05 3.72
CA ARG A 730 9.13 -1.69 3.55
C ARG A 730 8.14 -1.30 4.65
N TYR A 731 7.10 -2.09 4.90
CA TYR A 731 6.01 -1.68 5.80
C TYR A 731 6.32 -1.98 7.26
N THR A 732 7.05 -3.07 7.56
CA THR A 732 7.49 -3.36 8.93
C THR A 732 8.68 -2.49 9.34
N SER A 733 9.50 -2.04 8.37
CA SER A 733 10.63 -1.10 8.57
C SER A 733 11.63 -1.51 9.68
N LYS A 734 11.65 -2.80 10.05
CA LYS A 734 12.44 -3.37 11.14
C LYS A 734 13.52 -4.29 10.59
N ALA A 735 14.79 -4.05 10.95
CA ALA A 735 15.91 -4.88 10.52
C ALA A 735 15.80 -6.29 11.12
N GLY A 736 16.12 -7.32 10.35
CA GLY A 736 16.03 -8.72 10.76
C GLY A 736 14.62 -9.29 10.90
N PHE A 737 13.59 -8.56 10.48
CA PHE A 737 12.17 -8.91 10.63
C PHE A 737 11.39 -8.62 9.34
N ALA A 738 10.32 -9.37 9.09
CA ALA A 738 9.39 -9.13 8.00
C ALA A 738 8.00 -9.69 8.32
N ALA A 739 6.94 -9.06 7.81
CA ALA A 739 5.61 -9.66 7.78
C ALA A 739 5.57 -10.81 6.75
N PHE A 740 4.63 -11.76 6.87
CA PHE A 740 4.48 -12.83 5.89
C PHE A 740 4.27 -12.26 4.47
N TYR A 741 3.44 -11.21 4.32
CA TYR A 741 3.19 -10.55 3.04
C TYR A 741 4.37 -9.71 2.48
N GLU A 742 5.51 -9.64 3.18
CA GLU A 742 6.75 -9.01 2.69
C GLU A 742 7.75 -10.02 2.09
N ILE A 743 7.54 -11.33 2.30
CA ILE A 743 8.51 -12.40 1.99
C ILE A 743 7.87 -13.70 1.46
N CYS A 744 6.55 -13.78 1.34
CA CYS A 744 5.85 -14.99 0.92
C CYS A 744 6.17 -15.41 -0.54
N PRO A 745 6.02 -16.71 -0.90
CA PRO A 745 6.16 -17.16 -2.28
C PRO A 745 5.02 -16.60 -3.16
N HIS A 746 5.36 -16.08 -4.34
CA HIS A 746 4.39 -15.67 -5.36
C HIS A 746 5.04 -15.67 -6.77
N GLU A 747 4.21 -15.54 -7.81
CA GLU A 747 4.56 -15.63 -9.24
C GLU A 747 5.69 -14.68 -9.71
N TYR A 748 5.98 -13.63 -8.94
CA TYR A 748 7.00 -12.61 -9.24
C TYR A 748 8.06 -12.47 -8.14
N SER A 749 8.16 -13.44 -7.21
CA SER A 749 9.13 -13.30 -6.12
C SER A 749 10.56 -13.41 -6.64
N LEU A 750 11.43 -12.51 -6.17
CA LEU A 750 12.88 -12.60 -6.38
C LEU A 750 13.55 -13.48 -5.31
N THR A 751 12.77 -14.09 -4.41
CA THR A 751 13.23 -15.09 -3.45
C THR A 751 13.18 -16.49 -4.06
N LYS A 752 14.10 -17.35 -3.62
CA LYS A 752 14.02 -18.79 -3.81
C LYS A 752 13.62 -19.43 -2.50
N ASP A 753 12.52 -20.16 -2.51
CA ASP A 753 12.07 -20.92 -1.35
C ASP A 753 12.77 -22.26 -1.19
N PHE A 754 12.93 -22.62 0.07
CA PHE A 754 13.51 -23.87 0.54
C PHE A 754 12.64 -24.42 1.67
N TRP A 755 12.70 -25.73 1.85
CA TRP A 755 12.03 -26.44 2.93
C TRP A 755 13.06 -27.23 3.73
N ASN A 756 12.96 -27.19 5.06
CA ASN A 756 13.77 -28.03 5.93
C ASN A 756 12.92 -29.21 6.44
N ASP A 757 13.16 -30.41 5.91
CA ASP A 757 12.42 -31.62 6.30
C ASP A 757 12.73 -32.12 7.73
N MET A 758 13.80 -31.65 8.38
CA MET A 758 14.11 -32.03 9.77
C MET A 758 13.31 -31.18 10.77
N CYS A 759 13.17 -29.87 10.51
CA CYS A 759 12.43 -28.93 11.36
C CYS A 759 10.98 -28.68 10.93
N GLU A 760 10.58 -29.14 9.74
CA GLU A 760 9.27 -28.92 9.11
C GLU A 760 8.86 -27.45 9.02
N VAL A 761 9.80 -26.62 8.58
CA VAL A 761 9.69 -25.16 8.48
C VAL A 761 10.30 -24.68 7.15
N PRO A 762 9.70 -23.68 6.47
CA PRO A 762 10.27 -23.08 5.28
C PRO A 762 11.30 -21.99 5.62
N TYR A 763 12.15 -21.71 4.65
CA TYR A 763 12.94 -20.49 4.61
C TYR A 763 13.10 -20.02 3.16
N THR A 764 13.32 -18.73 2.95
CA THR A 764 13.43 -18.12 1.62
C THR A 764 14.70 -17.27 1.52
N VAL A 765 15.34 -17.23 0.35
CA VAL A 765 16.58 -16.47 0.14
C VAL A 765 16.51 -15.69 -1.17
N ASP A 766 16.73 -14.37 -1.14
CA ASP A 766 16.79 -13.53 -2.34
C ASP A 766 18.19 -13.44 -2.98
N PHE A 767 18.25 -12.91 -4.20
CA PHE A 767 19.50 -12.72 -4.95
C PHE A 767 20.54 -11.85 -4.21
N PHE A 768 20.09 -10.95 -3.33
CA PHE A 768 20.95 -10.07 -2.54
C PHE A 768 21.43 -10.72 -1.24
N GLY A 769 21.06 -11.97 -0.97
CA GLY A 769 21.45 -12.70 0.24
C GLY A 769 20.58 -12.39 1.45
N GLN A 770 19.37 -11.84 1.26
CA GLN A 770 18.40 -11.74 2.35
C GLN A 770 17.79 -13.13 2.59
N TRP A 771 18.03 -13.70 3.77
CA TRP A 771 17.55 -15.00 4.23
C TRP A 771 16.46 -14.80 5.27
N PHE A 772 15.31 -15.48 5.17
CA PHE A 772 14.21 -15.39 6.14
C PHE A 772 13.63 -16.77 6.47
N SER A 773 13.42 -17.06 7.75
CA SER A 773 12.61 -18.21 8.21
C SER A 773 11.23 -17.74 8.64
N TYR A 774 10.19 -18.42 8.15
CA TYR A 774 8.81 -17.96 8.19
C TYR A 774 7.83 -19.14 8.27
N GLU A 775 6.53 -18.86 8.25
CA GLU A 775 5.48 -19.88 8.11
C GLU A 775 4.85 -19.85 6.72
N ASN A 776 4.54 -21.02 6.17
CA ASN A 776 3.70 -21.12 4.98
C ASN A 776 2.55 -22.10 5.23
N LYS A 777 1.64 -22.24 4.25
CA LYS A 777 0.49 -23.14 4.34
C LYS A 777 0.88 -24.56 4.81
N ARG A 778 1.99 -25.13 4.32
CA ARG A 778 2.45 -26.49 4.68
C ARG A 778 2.89 -26.57 6.14
N SER A 779 3.68 -25.60 6.65
CA SER A 779 4.11 -25.62 8.06
C SER A 779 2.95 -25.38 9.03
N VAL A 780 2.01 -24.49 8.67
CA VAL A 780 0.79 -24.27 9.45
C VAL A 780 -0.10 -25.52 9.44
N GLU A 781 -0.33 -26.16 8.30
CA GLU A 781 -1.12 -27.40 8.20
C GLU A 781 -0.51 -28.55 9.02
N LEU A 782 0.83 -28.71 9.05
CA LEU A 782 1.52 -29.67 9.91
C LEU A 782 1.36 -29.32 11.41
N LYS A 783 1.48 -28.05 11.77
CA LYS A 783 1.23 -27.57 13.15
C LYS A 783 -0.22 -27.81 13.57
N MET A 784 -1.19 -27.72 12.66
CA MET A 784 -2.59 -28.05 12.97
C MET A 784 -2.83 -29.55 13.11
N GLN A 785 -2.10 -30.40 12.38
CA GLN A 785 -2.12 -31.86 12.61
C GLN A 785 -1.58 -32.21 14.01
N TYR A 786 -0.52 -31.52 14.47
CA TYR A 786 -0.03 -31.65 15.85
C TYR A 786 -1.03 -31.14 16.89
N VAL A 787 -1.67 -29.98 16.67
CA VAL A 787 -2.76 -29.46 17.52
C VAL A 787 -3.89 -30.49 17.68
N LYS A 788 -4.22 -31.24 16.62
CA LYS A 788 -5.22 -32.32 16.65
C LYS A 788 -4.76 -33.64 17.30
N GLY A 789 -3.49 -33.78 17.69
CA GLY A 789 -2.97 -34.98 18.38
C GLY A 789 -2.13 -35.95 17.53
N GLY A 790 -1.63 -35.50 16.37
CA GLY A 790 -0.64 -36.25 15.59
C GLY A 790 0.71 -36.36 16.31
N ALA A 791 1.46 -37.45 16.06
CA ALA A 791 2.74 -37.70 16.71
C ALA A 791 3.84 -36.71 16.32
N LEU A 792 4.73 -36.44 17.28
CA LEU A 792 6.02 -35.76 17.10
C LEU A 792 7.06 -36.45 18.02
N THR A 793 8.29 -35.96 18.03
CA THR A 793 9.43 -36.56 18.76
C THR A 793 9.14 -36.86 20.23
N TRP A 794 8.36 -35.99 20.90
CA TRP A 794 8.02 -36.10 22.32
C TRP A 794 6.54 -36.49 22.57
N SER A 795 5.80 -36.90 21.54
CA SER A 795 4.35 -37.19 21.65
C SER A 795 3.94 -38.43 20.83
N PRO A 796 3.35 -39.48 21.47
CA PRO A 796 2.90 -40.68 20.75
C PRO A 796 1.69 -40.40 19.85
N ASP A 797 1.49 -41.25 18.84
CA ASP A 797 0.34 -41.17 17.93
C ASP A 797 -1.01 -41.20 18.66
N ASN A 798 -1.92 -40.31 18.25
CA ASN A 798 -3.32 -40.25 18.69
C ASN A 798 -3.51 -39.96 20.19
N ILE A 799 -2.79 -38.96 20.71
CA ILE A 799 -3.06 -38.34 22.01
C ILE A 799 -4.18 -37.30 21.89
N ASP A 800 -4.80 -36.90 23.02
CA ASP A 800 -5.78 -35.81 23.07
C ASP A 800 -5.30 -34.54 22.34
N SER A 801 -6.24 -33.84 21.70
CA SER A 801 -5.92 -32.55 21.06
C SER A 801 -5.50 -31.49 22.08
N PHE A 802 -4.71 -30.52 21.62
CA PHE A 802 -4.54 -29.24 22.29
C PHE A 802 -5.85 -28.43 22.26
N GLY A 803 -5.87 -27.29 22.97
CA GLY A 803 -7.04 -26.39 23.01
C GLY A 803 -7.31 -25.67 21.69
N GLY A 804 -6.31 -25.58 20.80
CA GLY A 804 -6.38 -24.87 19.54
C GLY A 804 -5.07 -24.15 19.21
N ALA A 805 -5.17 -23.03 18.48
CA ALA A 805 -4.02 -22.28 17.99
C ALA A 805 -4.30 -20.77 17.93
N VAL A 806 -3.27 -19.97 18.17
CA VAL A 806 -3.29 -18.50 18.05
C VAL A 806 -2.51 -18.10 16.79
N ILE A 807 -2.95 -17.08 16.05
CA ILE A 807 -2.08 -16.42 15.06
C ILE A 807 -1.60 -15.05 15.55
N TYR A 808 -0.29 -14.82 15.44
CA TYR A 808 0.40 -13.56 15.78
C TYR A 808 1.03 -13.00 14.49
N SER A 809 0.41 -12.08 13.76
CA SER A 809 -0.90 -11.46 13.95
C SER A 809 -1.63 -11.31 12.60
N LEU A 810 -2.93 -10.99 12.62
CA LEU A 810 -3.72 -10.76 11.40
C LEU A 810 -3.20 -9.61 10.53
N ASP A 811 -2.54 -8.62 11.15
CA ASP A 811 -1.93 -7.49 10.46
C ASP A 811 -0.53 -7.78 9.88
N LEU A 812 -0.01 -9.00 10.09
CA LEU A 812 1.25 -9.53 9.55
C LEU A 812 1.01 -10.72 8.58
N ASP A 813 -0.13 -11.41 8.68
CA ASP A 813 -0.64 -12.36 7.67
C ASP A 813 -1.05 -11.61 6.38
N ASP A 814 -1.30 -12.35 5.31
CA ASP A 814 -1.70 -11.86 3.99
C ASP A 814 -3.16 -11.34 3.98
N PHE A 815 -3.46 -10.27 4.70
CA PHE A 815 -4.82 -9.73 4.84
C PHE A 815 -5.44 -9.14 3.57
N VAL A 816 -4.71 -9.17 2.43
CA VAL A 816 -5.19 -8.75 1.11
C VAL A 816 -5.37 -9.91 0.12
N GLY A 817 -4.82 -11.10 0.38
CA GLY A 817 -4.97 -12.29 -0.47
C GLY A 817 -3.95 -12.36 -1.62
N PHE A 818 -2.79 -11.75 -1.44
CA PHE A 818 -1.71 -11.68 -2.41
C PHE A 818 -0.87 -12.99 -2.49
N CYS A 819 -0.58 -13.61 -1.36
CA CYS A 819 0.34 -14.75 -1.19
C CYS A 819 -0.31 -16.12 -1.47
N SER A 820 -1.63 -16.17 -1.65
CA SER A 820 -2.37 -17.43 -1.81
C SER A 820 -2.68 -17.75 -3.27
N GLU A 821 -2.57 -19.04 -3.64
CA GLU A 821 -2.96 -19.55 -4.97
C GLU A 821 -4.41 -19.20 -5.31
N ASP A 822 -5.31 -19.23 -4.32
CA ASP A 822 -6.74 -18.92 -4.48
C ASP A 822 -7.10 -17.45 -4.19
N LYS A 823 -6.07 -16.58 -4.12
CA LYS A 823 -6.14 -15.10 -4.01
C LYS A 823 -7.10 -14.58 -2.94
N LYS A 824 -7.13 -15.25 -1.79
CA LYS A 824 -8.04 -14.96 -0.68
C LYS A 824 -7.28 -14.54 0.58
N PRO A 825 -7.68 -13.42 1.23
CA PRO A 825 -7.07 -12.92 2.45
C PRO A 825 -6.83 -13.95 3.55
N PHE A 826 -5.80 -13.66 4.35
CA PHE A 826 -5.32 -14.40 5.51
C PHE A 826 -4.89 -15.83 5.19
N ALA A 827 -3.89 -15.97 4.31
CA ALA A 827 -3.41 -17.26 3.85
C ALA A 827 -3.01 -18.21 5.00
N LEU A 828 -2.34 -17.69 6.03
CA LEU A 828 -1.92 -18.49 7.20
C LEU A 828 -3.09 -18.73 8.17
N THR A 829 -3.91 -17.73 8.45
CA THR A 829 -5.10 -17.88 9.32
C THR A 829 -6.11 -18.87 8.73
N ARG A 830 -6.28 -18.85 7.41
CA ARG A 830 -7.12 -19.81 6.69
C ARG A 830 -6.55 -21.22 6.75
N ALA A 831 -5.23 -21.39 6.54
CA ALA A 831 -4.57 -22.68 6.71
C ALA A 831 -4.70 -23.22 8.15
N MET A 832 -4.63 -22.33 9.15
CA MET A 832 -4.88 -22.64 10.56
C MET A 832 -6.32 -23.14 10.77
N ARG A 833 -7.33 -22.41 10.27
CA ARG A 833 -8.74 -22.81 10.38
C ARG A 833 -9.03 -24.12 9.64
N SER A 834 -8.61 -24.27 8.38
CA SER A 834 -8.87 -25.48 7.58
C SER A 834 -8.10 -26.69 8.09
N GLY A 835 -6.90 -26.50 8.64
CA GLY A 835 -6.12 -27.56 9.28
C GLY A 835 -6.82 -28.15 10.52
N LEU A 836 -7.64 -27.37 11.22
CA LEU A 836 -8.40 -27.82 12.40
C LEU A 836 -9.82 -28.33 12.11
N ALA A 837 -10.33 -28.16 10.88
CA ALA A 837 -11.65 -28.67 10.52
C ALA A 837 -11.70 -30.22 10.46
N ASP A 838 -12.86 -30.77 10.81
CA ASP A 838 -13.15 -32.20 10.68
C ASP A 838 -13.54 -32.53 9.24
N VAL A 839 -12.72 -33.33 8.56
CA VAL A 839 -12.95 -33.68 7.16
C VAL A 839 -13.99 -34.80 7.07
N THR A 840 -15.26 -34.43 6.87
CA THR A 840 -16.34 -35.38 6.54
C THR A 840 -16.11 -35.99 5.16
N THR A 841 -15.32 -37.06 5.11
CA THR A 841 -14.88 -37.70 3.85
C THR A 841 -15.99 -38.51 3.19
N THR A 842 -16.77 -37.86 2.32
CA THR A 842 -17.64 -38.56 1.35
C THR A 842 -16.78 -39.23 0.26
N VAL A 843 -16.14 -40.35 0.60
CA VAL A 843 -15.27 -41.12 -0.31
C VAL A 843 -16.10 -41.68 -1.46
N LYS A 844 -15.94 -41.10 -2.65
CA LYS A 844 -16.40 -41.71 -3.91
C LYS A 844 -15.24 -42.52 -4.50
N PRO A 845 -15.38 -43.86 -4.68
CA PRO A 845 -14.27 -44.68 -5.18
C PRO A 845 -13.80 -44.26 -6.57
N SER A 846 -12.49 -44.09 -6.75
CA SER A 846 -11.84 -43.90 -8.05
C SER A 846 -10.91 -45.07 -8.32
N THR A 847 -11.05 -45.70 -9.49
CA THR A 847 -10.32 -46.92 -9.85
C THR A 847 -9.05 -46.62 -10.62
N THR A 848 -7.89 -46.78 -9.98
CA THR A 848 -6.56 -46.60 -10.59
C THR A 848 -6.15 -47.80 -11.43
N PRO A 849 -5.69 -47.61 -12.69
CA PRO A 849 -4.85 -48.57 -13.40
C PRO A 849 -3.37 -48.32 -13.08
N THR A 850 -2.67 -49.32 -12.55
CA THR A 850 -1.25 -49.23 -12.17
C THR A 850 -0.32 -49.38 -13.38
N THR A 851 0.71 -48.54 -13.48
CA THR A 851 1.86 -48.76 -14.37
C THR A 851 3.17 -48.50 -13.63
N THR A 852 4.13 -49.43 -13.72
CA THR A 852 5.36 -49.44 -12.91
C THR A 852 6.60 -49.44 -13.79
N THR A 853 7.54 -48.50 -13.57
CA THR A 853 8.87 -48.51 -14.21
C THR A 853 9.97 -48.08 -13.22
N LYS A 854 11.20 -48.59 -13.41
CA LYS A 854 12.33 -48.49 -12.47
C LYS A 854 13.25 -47.28 -12.70
N ALA A 855 14.04 -46.95 -11.69
CA ALA A 855 15.15 -45.98 -11.76
C ALA A 855 16.50 -46.63 -12.18
N PRO A 856 17.41 -45.84 -12.80
CA PRO A 856 18.87 -46.01 -12.77
C PRO A 856 19.52 -44.93 -11.86
N THR A 857 20.42 -45.20 -10.92
CA THR A 857 21.76 -45.83 -10.98
C THR A 857 22.86 -44.90 -11.52
N THR A 858 23.85 -44.64 -10.66
CA THR A 858 24.97 -43.69 -10.80
C THR A 858 26.15 -44.21 -11.62
N THR A 859 26.89 -43.32 -12.29
CA THR A 859 28.28 -43.57 -12.75
C THR A 859 29.15 -42.33 -12.52
N THR A 860 30.37 -42.53 -12.04
CA THR A 860 31.36 -41.47 -11.73
C THR A 860 32.54 -41.52 -12.71
N THR A 861 33.00 -40.38 -13.22
CA THR A 861 34.29 -40.28 -13.94
C THR A 861 35.04 -39.00 -13.56
N THR A 862 36.32 -39.15 -13.17
CA THR A 862 37.21 -38.05 -12.75
C THR A 862 38.29 -37.81 -13.80
N GLN A 863 38.62 -36.54 -14.11
CA GLN A 863 39.96 -36.16 -14.61
C GLN A 863 40.29 -34.67 -14.44
N LYS A 864 41.58 -34.33 -14.53
CA LYS A 864 42.23 -33.06 -14.12
C LYS A 864 43.61 -32.95 -14.86
N PRO A 865 44.39 -31.85 -14.74
CA PRO A 865 44.31 -30.56 -15.45
C PRO A 865 45.50 -30.32 -16.43
N THR A 866 45.48 -29.20 -17.17
CA THR A 866 46.72 -28.56 -17.67
C THR A 866 46.62 -27.02 -17.65
N THR A 867 47.76 -26.34 -17.50
CA THR A 867 47.92 -24.86 -17.44
C THR A 867 48.17 -24.21 -18.82
N THR A 868 48.28 -22.88 -18.97
CA THR A 868 49.57 -22.10 -18.95
C THR A 868 49.31 -20.56 -19.11
N ARG A 869 50.35 -19.70 -19.19
CA ARG A 869 50.39 -18.31 -18.65
C ARG A 869 50.63 -17.15 -19.68
N LYS A 870 50.18 -15.94 -19.28
CA LYS A 870 50.33 -14.54 -19.82
C LYS A 870 51.78 -14.03 -20.09
N PRO A 871 52.00 -13.05 -21.02
CA PRO A 871 52.29 -11.61 -20.70
C PRO A 871 51.54 -10.57 -21.64
N THR A 872 51.23 -9.27 -21.41
CA THR A 872 51.89 -7.98 -20.94
C THR A 872 52.75 -7.25 -22.03
N THR A 873 52.87 -5.91 -22.24
CA THR A 873 52.71 -4.67 -21.40
C THR A 873 52.68 -3.29 -22.20
N THR A 874 51.81 -2.31 -21.87
CA THR A 874 51.91 -0.78 -22.00
C THR A 874 52.10 -0.10 -23.42
N THR A 875 52.09 1.24 -23.75
CA THR A 875 51.99 2.61 -23.10
C THR A 875 51.56 3.81 -24.04
N LYS A 876 50.96 4.90 -23.48
CA LYS A 876 51.04 6.38 -23.79
C LYS A 876 50.37 7.06 -25.04
N ALA A 877 50.34 8.43 -25.03
CA ALA A 877 49.49 9.35 -25.85
C ALA A 877 50.10 10.78 -26.12
N PRO A 878 49.48 11.65 -26.96
CA PRO A 878 49.71 13.12 -27.04
C PRO A 878 48.43 14.04 -27.00
N THR A 879 48.52 15.35 -27.34
CA THR A 879 47.73 16.45 -26.68
C THR A 879 47.32 17.69 -27.55
N THR A 880 46.24 18.42 -27.16
CA THR A 880 45.88 19.87 -27.43
C THR A 880 45.49 20.30 -28.88
N THR A 881 44.79 21.42 -29.19
CA THR A 881 44.66 22.79 -28.60
C THR A 881 43.32 23.51 -29.01
N THR A 882 42.95 24.67 -28.42
CA THR A 882 41.86 25.57 -28.89
C THR A 882 42.10 27.06 -28.52
N THR A 883 41.46 28.03 -29.20
CA THR A 883 41.70 29.50 -29.13
C THR A 883 40.50 30.32 -28.57
N THR A 884 40.60 31.66 -28.45
CA THR A 884 39.95 32.48 -27.39
C THR A 884 39.08 33.69 -27.82
N SER A 885 37.95 33.93 -27.09
CA SER A 885 37.34 35.18 -26.52
C SER A 885 37.53 36.57 -27.19
N PRO A 886 36.63 37.61 -27.06
CA PRO A 886 36.10 38.18 -25.77
C PRO A 886 34.71 38.93 -25.86
N PRO A 887 34.27 39.86 -24.95
CA PRO A 887 33.99 39.70 -23.49
C PRO A 887 32.73 40.44 -22.92
N LYS A 888 32.54 40.31 -21.58
CA LYS A 888 31.84 41.24 -20.63
C LYS A 888 30.28 41.14 -20.63
N PRO A 889 29.52 41.45 -19.54
CA PRO A 889 29.85 42.01 -18.21
C PRO A 889 29.67 41.02 -17.01
N THR A 890 29.65 41.52 -15.76
CA THR A 890 29.69 40.71 -14.52
C THR A 890 28.89 41.31 -13.34
N PRO A 891 28.18 40.50 -12.51
CA PRO A 891 27.64 40.88 -11.19
C PRO A 891 28.70 40.81 -10.04
N PRO A 892 28.36 41.17 -8.78
CA PRO A 892 29.32 41.22 -7.66
C PRO A 892 29.77 39.85 -7.13
N ALA A 893 30.91 39.85 -6.41
CA ALA A 893 31.69 38.65 -6.16
C ALA A 893 31.22 37.79 -4.97
N THR A 894 30.98 36.51 -5.24
CA THR A 894 31.29 35.42 -4.30
C THR A 894 32.69 34.88 -4.62
N THR A 895 33.41 34.34 -3.63
CA THR A 895 34.69 33.68 -3.86
C THR A 895 34.48 32.39 -4.68
N PRO A 896 35.12 32.24 -5.86
CA PRO A 896 34.90 31.07 -6.70
C PRO A 896 35.48 29.82 -6.05
N ARG A 897 34.63 28.82 -5.79
CA ARG A 897 35.09 27.48 -5.35
C ARG A 897 35.93 26.85 -6.48
N PRO A 898 37.03 26.14 -6.16
CA PRO A 898 37.87 25.55 -7.19
C PRO A 898 37.10 24.47 -7.97
N ALA A 899 37.24 24.49 -9.29
CA ALA A 899 36.54 23.58 -10.20
C ALA A 899 36.87 22.12 -9.89
N PHE A 900 35.86 21.26 -9.90
CA PHE A 900 36.04 19.82 -9.71
C PHE A 900 36.87 19.24 -10.85
N LYS A 901 37.87 18.42 -10.52
CA LYS A 901 38.72 17.71 -11.48
C LYS A 901 38.50 16.22 -11.33
N CYS A 902 38.11 15.58 -12.44
CA CYS A 902 37.91 14.14 -12.52
C CYS A 902 39.14 13.35 -12.04
N PRO A 903 38.98 12.42 -11.07
CA PRO A 903 40.05 11.52 -10.65
C PRO A 903 40.47 10.53 -11.74
N GLU A 904 39.51 10.05 -12.53
CA GLU A 904 39.71 9.12 -13.65
C GLU A 904 38.99 9.65 -14.90
N ALA A 905 39.35 9.14 -16.09
CA ALA A 905 38.79 9.60 -17.36
C ALA A 905 37.29 9.26 -17.56
N PHE A 906 36.75 8.32 -16.77
CA PHE A 906 35.34 7.95 -16.77
C PHE A 906 34.87 7.56 -15.37
N GLY A 907 33.57 7.70 -15.11
CA GLY A 907 32.92 7.19 -13.90
C GLY A 907 32.27 8.27 -13.05
N SER A 908 31.77 7.87 -11.88
CA SER A 908 31.04 8.74 -10.96
C SER A 908 31.81 8.93 -9.64
N PHE A 909 31.90 10.18 -9.19
CA PHE A 909 32.76 10.60 -8.08
C PHE A 909 32.06 11.61 -7.17
N SER A 910 32.21 11.50 -5.84
CA SER A 910 31.58 12.41 -4.87
C SER A 910 31.83 13.88 -5.18
N ASN A 911 30.81 14.74 -5.01
CA ASN A 911 31.06 16.16 -4.84
C ASN A 911 31.62 16.38 -3.41
N PRO A 912 32.85 16.89 -3.24
CA PRO A 912 33.43 17.12 -1.91
C PRO A 912 32.79 18.28 -1.14
N TYR A 913 31.81 18.98 -1.73
CA TYR A 913 31.14 20.16 -1.15
C TYR A 913 29.63 20.01 -0.93
N ASP A 914 28.96 18.97 -1.46
CA ASP A 914 27.53 18.69 -1.20
C ASP A 914 27.20 17.21 -1.38
N CYS A 915 26.85 16.53 -0.29
CA CYS A 915 26.54 15.10 -0.24
C CYS A 915 25.39 14.67 -1.14
N ARG A 916 24.47 15.57 -1.45
CA ARG A 916 23.30 15.32 -2.32
C ARG A 916 23.68 15.24 -3.80
N THR A 917 24.97 15.36 -4.12
CA THR A 917 25.45 15.48 -5.49
C THR A 917 26.75 14.73 -5.74
N TYR A 918 26.97 14.41 -7.01
CA TYR A 918 28.17 13.75 -7.50
C TYR A 918 28.52 14.25 -8.90
N TYR A 919 29.75 14.02 -9.32
CA TYR A 919 30.22 14.33 -10.66
C TYR A 919 30.29 13.06 -11.51
N LYS A 920 29.61 13.06 -12.66
CA LYS A 920 29.92 12.10 -13.74
C LYS A 920 31.06 12.67 -14.57
N CYS A 921 32.05 11.85 -14.86
CA CYS A 921 33.27 12.19 -15.57
C CYS A 921 33.37 11.48 -16.91
N TRP A 922 33.97 12.17 -17.89
CA TRP A 922 34.34 11.68 -19.21
C TRP A 922 35.61 12.39 -19.69
N PHE A 923 36.19 11.94 -20.81
CA PHE A 923 37.49 12.38 -21.35
C PHE A 923 37.81 13.89 -21.30
N TRP A 924 36.79 14.75 -21.39
CA TRP A 924 36.95 16.20 -21.55
C TRP A 924 36.29 17.04 -20.43
N GLY A 925 35.72 16.43 -19.39
CA GLY A 925 35.08 17.18 -18.32
C GLY A 925 34.14 16.35 -17.42
N SER A 926 33.26 17.07 -16.71
CA SER A 926 32.27 16.48 -15.82
C SER A 926 30.99 17.30 -15.74
N THR A 927 29.83 16.65 -15.58
CA THR A 927 28.63 17.31 -15.06
C THR A 927 28.40 16.96 -13.60
N LEU A 928 27.88 17.94 -12.86
CA LEU A 928 27.23 17.69 -11.58
C LEU A 928 25.93 16.92 -11.83
N GLN A 929 25.61 16.01 -10.93
CA GLN A 929 24.40 15.19 -10.89
C GLN A 929 23.85 15.27 -9.47
N TRP A 930 22.53 15.25 -9.33
CA TRP A 930 21.86 15.18 -8.03
C TRP A 930 21.47 13.73 -7.73
N CYS A 931 21.55 13.37 -6.45
CA CYS A 931 20.87 12.21 -5.91
C CYS A 931 19.38 12.52 -5.70
N PRO A 932 18.51 11.49 -5.61
CA PRO A 932 17.13 11.66 -5.17
C PRO A 932 17.04 12.37 -3.80
N SER A 933 15.92 13.02 -3.50
CA SER A 933 15.66 13.62 -2.19
C SER A 933 15.96 12.63 -1.06
N TYR A 934 16.62 13.07 0.00
CA TYR A 934 17.09 12.24 1.13
C TYR A 934 18.10 11.14 0.79
N TYR A 935 18.58 11.02 -0.46
CA TYR A 935 19.73 10.17 -0.80
C TYR A 935 21.00 11.03 -0.94
N TYR A 936 22.10 10.53 -0.39
CA TYR A 936 23.45 11.11 -0.51
C TYR A 936 24.34 10.17 -1.32
N TRP A 937 25.32 10.72 -2.01
CA TRP A 937 26.28 9.95 -2.79
C TRP A 937 27.30 9.24 -1.90
N ASP A 938 27.46 7.93 -2.10
CA ASP A 938 28.49 7.12 -1.45
C ASP A 938 29.50 6.58 -2.47
N GLN A 939 30.78 6.93 -2.27
CA GLN A 939 31.84 6.56 -3.20
C GLN A 939 32.18 5.07 -3.19
N ARG A 940 31.85 4.34 -2.12
CA ARG A 940 32.08 2.89 -2.01
C ARG A 940 31.20 2.14 -3.00
N TYR A 941 29.93 2.54 -3.07
CA TYR A 941 28.92 1.94 -3.93
C TYR A 941 28.81 2.59 -5.31
N LYS A 942 29.48 3.73 -5.52
CA LYS A 942 29.33 4.60 -6.71
C LYS A 942 27.85 4.83 -7.05
N SER A 943 27.07 5.11 -6.00
CA SER A 943 25.61 5.22 -6.06
C SER A 943 25.09 6.23 -5.03
N CYS A 944 23.85 6.65 -5.22
CA CYS A 944 23.09 7.40 -4.22
C CYS A 944 22.46 6.40 -3.24
N VAL A 945 22.77 6.52 -1.95
CA VAL A 945 22.20 5.69 -0.85
C VAL A 945 21.53 6.60 0.18
N TRP A 946 20.63 6.07 1.01
CA TRP A 946 19.89 6.88 1.99
C TRP A 946 20.84 7.68 2.89
N TYR A 947 20.47 8.93 3.22
CA TYR A 947 21.39 9.91 3.83
C TYR A 947 22.00 9.47 5.18
N THR A 948 21.35 8.55 5.90
CA THR A 948 21.84 7.98 7.18
C THR A 948 22.88 6.87 7.00
N TYR A 949 23.03 6.31 5.79
CA TYR A 949 23.96 5.22 5.48
C TYR A 949 25.15 5.67 4.60
N ALA A 950 25.05 6.83 3.95
CA ALA A 950 26.09 7.37 3.08
C ALA A 950 27.31 7.88 3.86
N MET A 951 28.49 7.34 3.57
CA MET A 951 29.77 7.86 4.07
C MET A 951 30.21 9.11 3.28
N CYS A 952 29.49 10.21 3.47
CA CYS A 952 29.83 11.51 2.88
C CYS A 952 30.78 12.30 3.80
N PHE A 953 31.98 12.58 3.30
CA PHE A 953 32.96 13.44 3.97
C PHE A 953 33.11 14.77 3.23
N LEU A 954 32.39 15.80 3.69
CA LEU A 954 32.51 17.15 3.15
C LEU A 954 33.82 17.81 3.58
N LYS A 955 34.52 18.41 2.63
CA LYS A 955 35.91 18.85 2.80
C LYS A 955 36.10 20.02 3.78
N ASP A 956 35.05 20.83 3.94
CA ASP A 956 35.05 22.08 4.72
C ASP A 956 34.04 22.05 5.90
N ALA A 957 33.60 20.86 6.35
CA ALA A 957 32.62 20.74 7.42
C ALA A 957 33.19 21.14 8.81
N PRO A 958 32.50 22.00 9.58
CA PRO A 958 32.85 22.26 10.98
C PRO A 958 32.87 20.97 11.81
N GLU A 959 33.76 20.87 12.80
CA GLU A 959 33.88 19.67 13.65
C GLU A 959 32.57 19.26 14.34
N GLN A 960 31.68 20.23 14.59
CA GLN A 960 30.34 20.04 15.14
C GLN A 960 29.42 19.15 14.27
N HIS A 961 29.76 18.98 12.99
CA HIS A 961 29.04 18.12 12.04
C HIS A 961 29.79 16.83 11.68
N LYS A 962 30.96 16.57 12.28
CA LYS A 962 31.63 15.25 12.22
C LYS A 962 30.99 14.29 13.23
N VAL A 963 29.69 14.07 13.10
CA VAL A 963 28.95 13.12 13.95
C VAL A 963 29.15 11.72 13.39
N GLU A 964 30.03 10.96 14.04
CA GLU A 964 30.16 9.53 13.83
C GLU A 964 28.84 8.83 14.26
N PRO A 965 28.20 8.03 13.39
CA PRO A 965 26.91 7.38 13.70
C PRO A 965 26.98 6.53 14.97
N GLU A 966 25.91 6.52 15.78
CA GLU A 966 25.94 5.79 17.05
C GLU A 966 26.09 4.26 16.88
N TRP A 967 25.64 3.70 15.76
CA TRP A 967 25.87 2.28 15.44
C TRP A 967 27.35 1.91 15.29
N LEU A 968 28.23 2.87 14.96
CA LEU A 968 29.68 2.66 14.90
C LEU A 968 30.34 2.60 16.29
N LYS A 969 29.69 3.18 17.30
CA LYS A 969 30.12 3.08 18.72
C LYS A 969 29.73 1.74 19.34
N LEU A 970 28.63 1.14 18.86
CA LEU A 970 28.17 -0.20 19.26
C LEU A 970 29.03 -1.34 18.69
N ILE A 971 30.03 -1.04 17.85
CA ILE A 971 30.98 -2.02 17.29
C ILE A 971 32.30 -2.06 18.08
N ASN A 972 32.49 -1.17 19.07
CA ASN A 972 33.72 -1.05 19.88
C ASN A 972 33.45 -1.12 21.40
N VAL A 973 32.51 -1.98 21.83
CA VAL A 973 32.24 -2.32 23.24
C VAL A 973 32.12 -3.83 23.39
#